data_AF-A0A8H5USS0-F1
#
_entry.id   AF-A0A8H5USS0-F1
#
_cell.length_a   1.000
_cell.length_b   1.000
_cell.length_c   1.000
_cell.angle_alpha   90.00
_cell.angle_beta   90.00
_cell.angle_gamma   90.00
#
_symmetry.space_group_name_H-M   'P 1'
#
loop_
_entity.id
_entity.type
_entity.pdbx_description
1 polymer ?
#
loop_
_entity_poly.entity_id
_entity_poly.type
_entity_poly.pdbx_seq_one_letter_code
_entity_poly.pdbx_strand_id
1 'polypeptide(L)'
;MDQVPEKPVLFLYESFSTSSKLLLTGLATSTTVYTHVLDDKVLEHMGKNIDDYFKKHLGLSPDDAERLHKDYSQQYGQAIEGLVRHHQIDALEYNAKVDDAVPLDDLIKPNAQLRKFLEDIDTSKLKGFTDILQMTLIRIVLERRTLAGLLFTFTSFQVSALTIALRSATNKPFFDGTHILKTSEDTWAKEFRAIWIHGNNFDNVKVSGVAASNWHDRNGTSTVPVNPNARYDDQKTDADGFPIEEDDDREPDVEINLVNILHPNPPPEWRWSFLFHDACWSLLNLEQKVDLGNLFRLCVSTPTGPDLLLNFGHDYGGVATADYEGDIEVLVSRFKGSKDAIEMDRTNPLEIPALKKAINFSARMQQDAFQSVLDQSTLSADKDAFNYFPPEILDRIVTFLPSPDVHSLRLASRVFATLSLSERFWASRFTEGREFDYLPEVFATPPTSWRALYLSLHIWASENMGMGNRSRIWPLVQDFYRTLGQMKDVDCVGNPINTIFEPQVPNPGPQRESLITAERYIFEPGTHFMGGSRVLRARSAESPQHLKIMLMSVSFIETPDGLFISGLMFVGADGVFESLGYTRKSEMEHITLPEDQKVKGFEVALDVCGFRAIAAITEDGTTSSWAGGPADFPRGRLTDVEGISLIVAQFDALKLVSLSRDRMTKNLEPRDSLLWQPEIPSPELFLDGILPLNEERNSNVPITTVFFGENDGRYIRQMTAISTHIHDWCHVDRLNFEFMDDSIQRCLGDVEYETEQADRVPLRFPDHGSSMEFFEIDGGRDEEIESFEAQSDNGIIIGLKFNLNTNRTELVSNSDSPFDLPWTNVTPRGKRIIGMFSQGAENRWGAKTFHNLGFISINEEQE
;
A
#
# COMPACT_ATOMS: atom_id res chain seq x y z
N MET A 1 -30.45 -36.77 -23.33
CA MET A 1 -31.00 -37.36 -22.10
C MET A 1 -29.87 -37.49 -21.09
N ASP A 2 -29.75 -36.44 -20.29
CA ASP A 2 -29.73 -36.48 -18.84
C ASP A 2 -28.69 -37.29 -18.05
N GLN A 3 -27.91 -36.48 -17.30
CA GLN A 3 -27.59 -36.64 -15.88
C GLN A 3 -26.53 -37.70 -15.55
N VAL A 4 -25.26 -37.34 -15.34
CA VAL A 4 -24.61 -36.40 -14.38
C VAL A 4 -23.81 -37.28 -13.39
N PRO A 5 -22.46 -37.22 -13.40
CA PRO A 5 -21.65 -37.96 -12.45
C PRO A 5 -21.58 -37.26 -11.08
N GLU A 6 -21.17 -38.02 -10.07
CA GLU A 6 -21.12 -37.59 -8.68
C GLU A 6 -20.16 -36.41 -8.45
N LYS A 7 -20.62 -35.38 -7.73
CA LYS A 7 -19.74 -34.36 -7.16
C LYS A 7 -19.27 -34.81 -5.77
N PRO A 8 -17.97 -34.72 -5.43
CA PRO A 8 -17.57 -34.72 -4.03
C PRO A 8 -18.08 -33.44 -3.37
N VAL A 9 -18.95 -33.58 -2.36
CA VAL A 9 -19.41 -32.43 -1.57
C VAL A 9 -18.34 -32.10 -0.53
N LEU A 10 -17.58 -31.03 -0.77
CA LEU A 10 -16.68 -30.47 0.23
C LEU A 10 -17.50 -29.81 1.35
N PHE A 11 -17.62 -30.48 2.48
CA PHE A 11 -18.21 -29.89 3.69
C PHE A 11 -17.18 -29.02 4.42
N LEU A 12 -17.12 -27.74 4.04
CA LEU A 12 -16.40 -26.71 4.81
C LEU A 12 -17.17 -26.37 6.09
N TYR A 13 -17.01 -27.20 7.13
CA TYR A 13 -17.36 -26.83 8.50
C TYR A 13 -16.20 -26.02 9.10
N GLU A 14 -16.25 -24.70 8.93
CA GLU A 14 -15.38 -23.77 9.65
C GLU A 14 -15.60 -23.87 11.17
N SER A 15 -14.51 -23.77 11.92
CA SER A 15 -14.44 -24.09 13.35
C SER A 15 -15.02 -22.99 14.26
N PHE A 16 -16.34 -22.79 14.19
CA PHE A 16 -17.11 -22.00 15.15
C PHE A 16 -18.09 -22.90 15.93
N SER A 17 -18.24 -22.66 17.24
CA SER A 17 -19.19 -23.42 18.06
C SER A 17 -20.64 -23.14 17.64
N THR A 18 -21.43 -24.20 17.51
CA THR A 18 -22.81 -24.18 16.97
C THR A 18 -23.73 -23.22 17.73
N SER A 19 -23.50 -23.04 19.04
CA SER A 19 -24.10 -22.04 19.93
C SER A 19 -24.12 -20.62 19.34
N SER A 20 -23.10 -20.26 18.55
CA SER A 20 -22.97 -18.93 17.94
C SER A 20 -23.94 -18.69 16.78
N LYS A 21 -24.45 -19.75 16.11
CA LYS A 21 -25.33 -19.62 14.93
C LYS A 21 -26.82 -19.54 15.29
N LEU A 22 -27.29 -20.26 16.31
CA LEU A 22 -28.71 -20.19 16.72
C LEU A 22 -29.07 -18.80 17.28
N LEU A 23 -28.20 -18.20 18.11
CA LEU A 23 -28.43 -16.86 18.66
C LEU A 23 -28.53 -15.78 17.56
N LEU A 24 -27.70 -15.86 16.50
CA LEU A 24 -27.67 -14.82 15.46
C LEU A 24 -28.79 -14.92 14.42
N THR A 25 -29.32 -16.12 14.17
CA THR A 25 -30.36 -16.32 13.14
C THR A 25 -31.79 -16.06 13.62
N GLY A 26 -32.06 -16.19 14.93
CA GLY A 26 -33.38 -15.90 15.51
C GLY A 26 -33.60 -14.43 15.93
N LEU A 27 -32.54 -13.67 16.24
CA LEU A 27 -32.67 -12.35 16.90
C LEU A 27 -32.86 -11.14 15.96
N ALA A 28 -32.88 -11.33 14.64
CA ALA A 28 -32.92 -10.26 13.64
C ALA A 28 -34.22 -9.40 13.62
N THR A 29 -35.19 -9.66 14.50
CA THR A 29 -36.47 -8.91 14.58
C THR A 29 -36.87 -8.45 15.99
N SER A 30 -36.03 -8.62 17.02
CA SER A 30 -36.38 -8.23 18.40
C SER A 30 -35.30 -7.37 19.07
N THR A 31 -35.62 -6.10 19.32
CA THR A 31 -34.75 -5.18 20.05
C THR A 31 -34.75 -5.51 21.55
N THR A 32 -34.02 -6.53 21.97
CA THR A 32 -33.98 -7.02 23.37
C THR A 32 -32.57 -7.49 23.78
N VAL A 33 -32.14 -7.16 25.00
CA VAL A 33 -30.80 -7.48 25.53
C VAL A 33 -30.93 -8.36 26.79
N TYR A 34 -29.98 -9.28 26.99
CA TYR A 34 -30.06 -10.39 27.94
C TYR A 34 -28.78 -10.52 28.81
N THR A 35 -28.79 -11.34 29.87
CA THR A 35 -27.64 -11.56 30.80
C THR A 35 -27.05 -12.97 30.67
N HIS A 36 -26.04 -13.32 31.49
CA HIS A 36 -25.28 -14.57 31.34
C HIS A 36 -25.60 -15.70 32.35
N VAL A 37 -26.58 -15.55 33.26
CA VAL A 37 -27.01 -16.64 34.18
C VAL A 37 -27.91 -17.68 33.45
N LEU A 38 -27.48 -18.03 32.24
CA LEU A 38 -28.31 -18.28 31.06
C LEU A 38 -27.59 -19.19 30.07
N ASP A 39 -26.32 -18.90 29.72
CA ASP A 39 -25.54 -19.75 28.81
C ASP A 39 -25.29 -21.12 29.46
N ASP A 40 -24.91 -21.16 30.74
CA ASP A 40 -24.85 -22.40 31.56
C ASP A 40 -26.14 -23.24 31.49
N LYS A 41 -27.32 -22.60 31.44
CA LYS A 41 -28.61 -23.31 31.42
C LYS A 41 -29.01 -23.75 30.03
N VAL A 42 -28.67 -22.98 28.99
CA VAL A 42 -28.79 -23.41 27.59
C VAL A 42 -27.87 -24.59 27.35
N LEU A 43 -26.62 -24.53 27.79
CA LEU A 43 -25.64 -25.62 27.70
C LEU A 43 -26.04 -26.85 28.53
N GLU A 44 -26.57 -26.67 29.75
CA GLU A 44 -27.11 -27.78 30.56
C GLU A 44 -28.33 -28.44 29.87
N HIS A 45 -29.17 -27.66 29.19
CA HIS A 45 -30.33 -28.17 28.46
C HIS A 45 -29.94 -28.85 27.15
N MET A 46 -29.01 -28.27 26.38
CA MET A 46 -28.42 -28.89 25.18
C MET A 46 -27.72 -30.19 25.55
N GLY A 47 -26.86 -30.20 26.58
CA GLY A 47 -26.19 -31.41 27.07
C GLY A 47 -27.18 -32.53 27.41
N LYS A 48 -28.25 -32.21 28.14
CA LYS A 48 -29.34 -33.17 28.42
C LYS A 48 -30.03 -33.66 27.15
N ASN A 49 -30.29 -32.78 26.18
CA ASN A 49 -30.88 -33.19 24.90
C ASN A 49 -29.93 -34.12 24.11
N ILE A 50 -28.62 -33.85 24.10
CA ILE A 50 -27.61 -34.74 23.50
C ILE A 50 -27.62 -36.10 24.21
N ASP A 51 -27.49 -36.14 25.53
CA ASP A 51 -27.47 -37.39 26.28
C ASP A 51 -28.76 -38.20 26.07
N ASP A 52 -29.91 -37.54 26.06
CA ASP A 52 -31.20 -38.19 25.77
C ASP A 52 -31.33 -38.66 24.33
N TYR A 53 -30.71 -37.99 23.36
CA TYR A 53 -30.59 -38.46 21.98
C TYR A 53 -29.76 -39.74 21.91
N PHE A 54 -28.57 -39.75 22.53
CA PHE A 54 -27.72 -40.95 22.64
C PHE A 54 -28.46 -42.12 23.32
N LYS A 55 -29.17 -41.89 24.44
CA LYS A 55 -30.00 -42.91 25.11
C LYS A 55 -31.11 -43.46 24.20
N LYS A 56 -31.85 -42.60 23.49
CA LYS A 56 -33.05 -42.98 22.74
C LYS A 56 -32.74 -43.61 21.38
N HIS A 57 -31.76 -43.08 20.64
CA HIS A 57 -31.41 -43.55 19.29
C HIS A 57 -30.42 -44.71 19.29
N LEU A 58 -29.49 -44.76 20.24
CA LEU A 58 -28.50 -45.84 20.34
C LEU A 58 -28.87 -46.92 21.38
N GLY A 59 -29.97 -46.72 22.14
CA GLY A 59 -30.43 -47.68 23.16
C GLY A 59 -29.51 -47.81 24.37
N LEU A 60 -28.67 -46.79 24.63
CA LEU A 60 -27.62 -46.83 25.65
C LEU A 60 -28.14 -46.63 27.07
N SER A 61 -27.37 -47.12 28.05
CA SER A 61 -27.54 -46.74 29.45
C SER A 61 -27.22 -45.23 29.64
N PRO A 62 -27.71 -44.57 30.70
CA PRO A 62 -27.37 -43.17 30.97
C PRO A 62 -25.84 -42.95 31.06
N ASP A 63 -25.15 -43.82 31.79
CA ASP A 63 -23.70 -43.75 32.03
C ASP A 63 -22.88 -44.00 30.75
N ASP A 64 -23.35 -44.90 29.87
CA ASP A 64 -22.72 -45.14 28.56
C ASP A 64 -23.02 -44.02 27.56
N ALA A 65 -24.19 -43.38 27.64
CA ALA A 65 -24.55 -42.24 26.79
C ALA A 65 -23.71 -41.00 27.14
N GLU A 66 -23.61 -40.64 28.43
CA GLU A 66 -22.76 -39.52 28.89
C GLU A 66 -21.29 -39.76 28.52
N ARG A 67 -20.79 -40.99 28.72
CA ARG A 67 -19.42 -41.35 28.33
C ARG A 67 -19.21 -41.23 26.82
N LEU A 68 -20.09 -41.81 25.99
CA LEU A 68 -19.91 -41.80 24.53
C LEU A 68 -20.08 -40.40 23.93
N HIS A 69 -20.98 -39.58 24.47
CA HIS A 69 -21.08 -38.15 24.15
C HIS A 69 -19.75 -37.46 24.43
N LYS A 70 -19.19 -37.61 25.64
CA LYS A 70 -17.91 -37.00 26.02
C LYS A 70 -16.75 -37.49 25.16
N ASP A 71 -16.65 -38.79 24.91
CA ASP A 71 -15.62 -39.40 24.06
C ASP A 71 -15.69 -38.85 22.62
N TYR A 72 -16.89 -38.72 22.03
CA TYR A 72 -17.06 -38.17 20.68
C TYR A 72 -16.81 -36.66 20.60
N SER A 73 -17.26 -35.87 21.58
CA SER A 73 -16.93 -34.45 21.65
C SER A 73 -15.42 -34.22 21.80
N GLN A 74 -14.71 -35.07 22.56
CA GLN A 74 -13.26 -34.99 22.71
C GLN A 74 -12.49 -35.49 21.47
N GLN A 75 -12.99 -36.51 20.76
CA GLN A 75 -12.30 -37.12 19.62
C GLN A 75 -12.57 -36.41 18.28
N TYR A 76 -13.75 -35.81 18.11
CA TYR A 76 -14.21 -35.20 16.85
C TYR A 76 -14.56 -33.71 16.98
N GLY A 77 -14.37 -33.09 18.14
CA GLY A 77 -14.71 -31.68 18.39
C GLY A 77 -16.21 -31.41 18.58
N GLN A 78 -17.10 -32.22 17.99
CA GLN A 78 -18.54 -32.22 18.26
C GLN A 78 -19.10 -33.65 18.32
N ALA A 79 -20.02 -33.90 19.27
CA ALA A 79 -20.69 -35.19 19.47
C ALA A 79 -21.40 -35.71 18.19
N ILE A 80 -22.06 -34.80 17.47
CA ILE A 80 -22.80 -35.10 16.23
C ILE A 80 -21.91 -35.74 15.16
N GLU A 81 -20.64 -35.35 15.06
CA GLU A 81 -19.75 -35.88 14.03
C GLU A 81 -19.39 -37.35 14.31
N GLY A 82 -19.24 -37.73 15.59
CA GLY A 82 -19.12 -39.14 15.98
C GLY A 82 -20.39 -39.95 15.69
N LEU A 83 -21.59 -39.35 15.88
CA LEU A 83 -22.86 -40.00 15.56
C LEU A 83 -23.06 -40.22 14.05
N VAL A 84 -22.79 -39.21 13.22
CA VAL A 84 -22.89 -39.31 11.75
C VAL A 84 -21.90 -40.37 11.23
N ARG A 85 -20.64 -40.31 11.67
CA ARG A 85 -19.56 -41.19 11.18
C ARG A 85 -19.74 -42.66 11.58
N HIS A 86 -20.18 -42.95 12.81
CA HIS A 86 -20.23 -44.33 13.35
C HIS A 86 -21.62 -44.95 13.41
N HIS A 87 -22.67 -44.14 13.47
CA HIS A 87 -24.06 -44.62 13.68
C HIS A 87 -25.03 -44.20 12.56
N GLN A 88 -24.52 -43.56 11.49
CA GLN A 88 -25.29 -43.21 10.27
C GLN A 88 -26.53 -42.34 10.54
N ILE A 89 -26.43 -41.45 11.53
CA ILE A 89 -27.54 -40.60 11.98
C ILE A 89 -27.71 -39.38 11.05
N ASP A 90 -28.96 -39.00 10.79
CA ASP A 90 -29.29 -37.77 10.07
C ASP A 90 -28.99 -36.52 10.93
N ALA A 91 -28.07 -35.68 10.47
CA ALA A 91 -27.69 -34.45 11.14
C ALA A 91 -28.85 -33.44 11.28
N LEU A 92 -29.81 -33.44 10.35
CA LEU A 92 -31.00 -32.59 10.42
C LEU A 92 -31.98 -33.08 11.49
N GLU A 93 -32.13 -34.40 11.65
CA GLU A 93 -32.94 -34.99 12.73
C GLU A 93 -32.30 -34.77 14.11
N TYR A 94 -30.97 -34.76 14.18
CA TYR A 94 -30.23 -34.37 15.39
C TYR A 94 -30.46 -32.90 15.72
N ASN A 95 -30.27 -31.97 14.78
CA ASN A 95 -30.50 -30.53 14.98
C ASN A 95 -31.91 -30.26 15.53
N ALA A 96 -32.93 -30.86 14.90
CA ALA A 96 -34.33 -30.75 15.27
C ALA A 96 -34.69 -31.32 16.66
N LYS A 97 -33.82 -32.14 17.26
CA LYS A 97 -34.04 -32.81 18.56
C LYS A 97 -33.06 -32.37 19.66
N VAL A 98 -32.04 -31.60 19.31
CA VAL A 98 -31.00 -31.13 20.24
C VAL A 98 -30.99 -29.61 20.32
N ASP A 99 -30.69 -28.96 19.19
CA ASP A 99 -30.44 -27.51 19.10
C ASP A 99 -31.76 -26.74 18.97
N ASP A 100 -32.62 -27.11 18.01
CA ASP A 100 -33.96 -26.50 17.83
C ASP A 100 -34.94 -26.86 18.97
N ALA A 101 -34.58 -27.87 19.78
CA ALA A 101 -35.39 -28.37 20.89
C ALA A 101 -35.17 -27.59 22.20
N VAL A 102 -34.27 -26.60 22.23
CA VAL A 102 -34.02 -25.77 23.43
C VAL A 102 -35.15 -24.73 23.59
N PRO A 103 -35.82 -24.65 24.76
CA PRO A 103 -36.89 -23.68 25.00
C PRO A 103 -36.32 -22.29 25.32
N LEU A 104 -35.76 -21.63 24.30
CA LEU A 104 -35.05 -20.36 24.44
C LEU A 104 -35.92 -19.25 25.07
N ASP A 105 -37.22 -19.18 24.75
CA ASP A 105 -38.15 -18.19 25.32
C ASP A 105 -38.39 -18.33 26.84
N ASP A 106 -38.36 -19.56 27.37
CA ASP A 106 -38.51 -19.82 28.81
C ASP A 106 -37.21 -19.54 29.58
N LEU A 107 -36.08 -19.80 28.92
CA LEU A 107 -34.74 -19.61 29.48
C LEU A 107 -34.36 -18.11 29.48
N ILE A 108 -34.51 -17.42 28.34
CA ILE A 108 -33.88 -16.13 28.03
C ILE A 108 -34.80 -14.94 28.38
N LYS A 109 -34.38 -14.07 29.32
CA LYS A 109 -35.25 -13.05 29.95
C LYS A 109 -34.70 -11.61 29.88
N PRO A 110 -35.49 -10.62 29.39
CA PRO A 110 -34.99 -9.27 29.10
C PRO A 110 -34.34 -8.54 30.29
N ASN A 111 -33.17 -7.93 30.08
CA ASN A 111 -32.56 -7.02 31.04
C ASN A 111 -32.80 -5.55 30.65
N ALA A 112 -33.83 -4.95 31.24
CA ALA A 112 -34.20 -3.56 31.02
C ALA A 112 -33.16 -2.53 31.53
N GLN A 113 -32.32 -2.89 32.52
CA GLN A 113 -31.28 -1.99 33.05
C GLN A 113 -30.08 -1.91 32.12
N LEU A 114 -29.57 -3.05 31.66
CA LEU A 114 -28.50 -3.12 30.65
C LEU A 114 -28.93 -2.46 29.33
N ARG A 115 -30.17 -2.72 28.90
CA ARG A 115 -30.77 -2.04 27.75
C ARG A 115 -30.73 -0.51 27.91
N LYS A 116 -31.27 0.02 29.01
CA LYS A 116 -31.30 1.46 29.25
C LYS A 116 -29.89 2.05 29.34
N PHE A 117 -28.94 1.35 29.96
CA PHE A 117 -27.55 1.78 30.01
C PHE A 117 -26.94 1.95 28.62
N LEU A 118 -27.18 1.01 27.69
CA LEU A 118 -26.76 1.11 26.29
C LEU A 118 -27.47 2.25 25.53
N GLU A 119 -28.75 2.50 25.84
CA GLU A 119 -29.55 3.60 25.26
C GLU A 119 -29.16 4.98 25.82
N ASP A 120 -28.58 5.07 27.02
CA ASP A 120 -28.11 6.30 27.68
C ASP A 120 -26.68 6.74 27.24
N ILE A 121 -25.98 6.02 26.35
CA ILE A 121 -24.59 6.34 25.94
C ILE A 121 -24.55 7.52 24.94
N ASP A 122 -23.96 8.64 25.37
CA ASP A 122 -23.76 9.82 24.53
C ASP A 122 -22.60 9.63 23.53
N THR A 123 -22.95 9.15 22.34
CA THR A 123 -22.02 8.90 21.23
C THR A 123 -21.34 10.17 20.70
N SER A 124 -21.84 11.38 21.00
CA SER A 124 -21.26 12.63 20.50
C SER A 124 -19.95 13.02 21.20
N LYS A 125 -19.70 12.50 22.41
CA LYS A 125 -18.58 12.90 23.28
C LYS A 125 -17.37 11.95 23.23
N LEU A 126 -17.47 10.82 22.52
CA LEU A 126 -16.45 9.76 22.54
C LEU A 126 -15.34 9.90 21.48
N LYS A 127 -15.27 11.04 20.75
CA LYS A 127 -14.42 11.33 19.57
C LYS A 127 -12.89 11.08 19.68
N GLY A 128 -12.37 10.64 20.82
CA GLY A 128 -10.96 10.24 21.02
C GLY A 128 -10.80 8.97 21.84
N PHE A 129 -11.83 8.13 21.90
CA PHE A 129 -11.87 6.86 22.64
C PHE A 129 -12.77 5.80 21.96
N THR A 130 -13.10 6.02 20.67
CA THR A 130 -14.14 5.29 19.92
C THR A 130 -13.69 3.98 19.29
N ASP A 131 -12.43 3.90 18.86
CA ASP A 131 -12.04 3.07 17.72
C ASP A 131 -12.09 1.55 18.01
N ILE A 132 -12.15 1.17 19.28
CA ILE A 132 -11.93 -0.21 19.71
C ILE A 132 -13.15 -0.83 20.42
N LEU A 133 -14.14 -0.01 20.83
CA LEU A 133 -15.42 -0.48 21.36
C LEU A 133 -16.56 -0.45 20.32
N GLN A 134 -16.46 0.38 19.27
CA GLN A 134 -17.49 0.42 18.20
C GLN A 134 -17.41 -0.75 17.21
N MET A 135 -16.24 -1.38 17.06
CA MET A 135 -15.94 -2.41 16.05
C MET A 135 -16.92 -3.62 16.01
N THR A 136 -17.60 -3.94 17.12
CA THR A 136 -18.50 -5.11 17.19
C THR A 136 -19.99 -4.77 17.03
N LEU A 137 -20.39 -3.49 17.10
CA LEU A 137 -21.82 -3.10 17.15
C LEU A 137 -22.26 -2.09 16.09
N ILE A 138 -21.34 -1.38 15.43
CA ILE A 138 -21.67 -0.42 14.37
C ILE A 138 -20.90 -0.75 13.08
N ARG A 139 -21.22 -1.90 12.48
CA ARG A 139 -20.77 -2.29 11.12
C ARG A 139 -21.94 -2.39 10.13
N ILE A 140 -22.93 -1.51 10.29
CA ILE A 140 -24.19 -1.47 9.50
C ILE A 140 -24.39 -0.11 8.77
N VAL A 141 -23.71 0.99 9.15
CA VAL A 141 -23.97 2.32 8.56
C VAL A 141 -22.69 3.18 8.35
N LEU A 142 -22.22 3.21 7.09
CA LEU A 142 -21.51 4.31 6.38
C LEU A 142 -20.07 4.72 6.81
N GLU A 143 -19.44 5.60 6.00
CA GLU A 143 -17.97 5.73 5.82
C GLU A 143 -17.34 7.15 6.05
N ARG A 144 -15.99 7.21 5.95
CA ARG A 144 -15.06 8.28 5.44
C ARG A 144 -14.34 9.31 6.38
N ARG A 145 -13.01 9.06 6.54
CA ARG A 145 -11.80 9.92 6.27
C ARG A 145 -11.21 11.00 7.25
N THR A 146 -9.86 10.90 7.45
CA THR A 146 -8.76 11.94 7.53
C THR A 146 -8.64 12.91 8.76
N LEU A 147 -7.47 13.48 9.20
CA LEU A 147 -6.02 13.50 8.79
C LEU A 147 -5.04 14.04 9.90
N ALA A 148 -3.70 13.80 9.79
CA ALA A 148 -2.48 14.47 10.41
C ALA A 148 -2.32 14.53 11.96
N GLY A 149 -1.13 14.68 12.62
CA GLY A 149 0.33 14.91 12.33
C GLY A 149 1.16 14.87 13.68
N LEU A 150 2.45 15.24 13.91
CA LEU A 150 3.66 15.73 13.19
C LEU A 150 4.91 15.82 14.16
N LEU A 151 6.18 15.80 13.65
CA LEU A 151 7.49 16.26 14.24
C LEU A 151 8.15 15.47 15.44
N PHE A 152 9.48 15.47 15.70
CA PHE A 152 10.62 16.38 15.36
C PHE A 152 11.97 15.65 15.00
N THR A 153 12.93 16.40 14.41
CA THR A 153 14.30 16.04 13.91
C THR A 153 15.38 15.89 15.02
N PHE A 154 16.69 15.55 14.83
CA PHE A 154 17.73 15.65 13.75
C PHE A 154 18.67 14.38 13.75
N THR A 155 19.83 14.20 13.07
CA THR A 155 20.97 15.09 12.61
C THR A 155 21.88 14.39 11.56
N SER A 156 23.03 14.98 11.17
CA SER A 156 23.79 14.70 9.91
C SER A 156 25.23 14.16 10.02
N PHE A 157 25.76 13.57 8.92
CA PHE A 157 27.17 13.74 8.43
C PHE A 157 27.38 13.26 6.96
N GLN A 158 28.18 13.98 6.17
CA GLN A 158 28.50 13.70 4.74
C GLN A 158 29.56 12.57 4.57
N VAL A 159 29.80 11.95 3.39
CA VAL A 159 30.63 12.46 2.26
C VAL A 159 30.19 11.88 0.89
N SER A 160 30.71 12.49 -0.19
CA SER A 160 30.21 12.62 -1.57
C SER A 160 30.30 11.40 -2.54
N ALA A 161 29.53 11.50 -3.63
CA ALA A 161 29.19 10.42 -4.54
C ALA A 161 30.24 10.05 -5.62
N LEU A 162 31.27 10.87 -5.87
CA LEU A 162 32.23 10.65 -6.98
C LEU A 162 33.15 9.42 -6.82
N THR A 163 32.89 8.57 -5.83
CA THR A 163 33.59 7.29 -5.61
C THR A 163 32.67 6.06 -5.77
N ILE A 164 31.34 6.25 -5.88
CA ILE A 164 30.35 5.17 -5.72
C ILE A 164 30.31 4.22 -6.92
N ALA A 165 30.40 4.74 -8.14
CA ALA A 165 30.47 3.94 -9.38
C ALA A 165 31.71 3.01 -9.47
N LEU A 166 32.65 3.11 -8.53
CA LEU A 166 33.82 2.23 -8.40
C LEU A 166 33.87 1.48 -7.05
N ARG A 167 32.78 1.48 -6.26
CA ARG A 167 32.75 0.85 -4.92
C ARG A 167 31.52 0.00 -4.58
N SER A 168 30.42 0.04 -5.34
CA SER A 168 29.22 -0.77 -5.06
C SER A 168 29.37 -2.29 -5.30
N ALA A 169 30.51 -2.77 -5.81
CA ALA A 169 30.70 -4.13 -6.33
C ALA A 169 30.72 -5.30 -5.30
N THR A 170 30.46 -5.05 -4.01
CA THR A 170 30.54 -6.09 -2.95
C THR A 170 29.22 -6.49 -2.33
N ASN A 171 28.20 -5.61 -2.37
CA ASN A 171 26.99 -5.74 -1.58
C ASN A 171 25.76 -5.85 -2.50
N LYS A 172 24.76 -6.64 -2.10
CA LYS A 172 23.49 -6.82 -2.80
C LYS A 172 22.37 -6.62 -1.77
N PRO A 173 21.38 -5.73 -1.94
CA PRO A 173 20.25 -5.54 -1.03
C PRO A 173 19.10 -6.54 -1.25
N PHE A 174 18.19 -6.61 -0.29
CA PHE A 174 17.24 -7.72 -0.12
C PHE A 174 15.84 -7.28 0.33
N PHE A 175 14.92 -8.25 0.39
CA PHE A 175 13.54 -8.15 0.88
C PHE A 175 13.39 -7.53 2.30
N ASP A 176 14.42 -7.56 3.13
CA ASP A 176 14.44 -6.91 4.45
C ASP A 176 15.21 -5.58 4.45
N GLY A 177 15.54 -5.04 3.28
CA GLY A 177 16.24 -3.77 3.08
C GLY A 177 17.74 -3.78 3.42
N THR A 178 18.23 -4.82 4.10
CA THR A 178 19.66 -4.97 4.39
C THR A 178 20.43 -5.58 3.23
N HIS A 179 21.76 -5.39 3.20
CA HIS A 179 22.62 -5.98 2.19
C HIS A 179 23.21 -7.31 2.65
N ILE A 180 23.42 -8.23 1.70
CA ILE A 180 24.42 -9.29 1.82
C ILE A 180 25.82 -8.70 1.93
N LEU A 181 26.58 -9.30 2.84
CA LEU A 181 27.89 -8.84 3.28
C LEU A 181 28.93 -9.94 3.06
N LYS A 182 29.59 -9.92 1.90
CA LYS A 182 30.71 -10.85 1.54
C LYS A 182 31.74 -11.04 2.66
N THR A 183 31.92 -10.05 3.53
CA THR A 183 32.89 -10.04 4.64
C THR A 183 32.28 -10.06 6.05
N SER A 184 31.01 -10.42 6.24
CA SER A 184 30.46 -10.56 7.61
C SER A 184 31.12 -11.72 8.37
N GLU A 185 31.03 -11.72 9.70
CA GLU A 185 31.26 -12.92 10.51
C GLU A 185 29.96 -13.73 10.66
N ASP A 186 28.80 -13.06 10.63
CA ASP A 186 27.48 -13.69 10.62
C ASP A 186 27.22 -14.46 9.31
N THR A 187 26.81 -15.73 9.43
CA THR A 187 26.50 -16.60 8.28
C THR A 187 25.26 -16.16 7.53
N TRP A 188 24.18 -15.82 8.24
CA TRP A 188 22.88 -15.48 7.65
C TRP A 188 22.96 -14.28 6.69
N ALA A 189 23.79 -13.28 7.01
CA ALA A 189 24.05 -12.09 6.19
C ALA A 189 24.92 -12.37 4.94
N LYS A 190 25.21 -13.64 4.65
CA LYS A 190 25.78 -14.12 3.38
C LYS A 190 24.89 -15.12 2.66
N GLU A 191 23.94 -15.76 3.36
CA GLU A 191 23.16 -16.89 2.86
C GLU A 191 21.88 -16.45 2.16
N PHE A 192 21.67 -16.96 0.95
CA PHE A 192 20.59 -16.51 0.07
C PHE A 192 20.07 -17.56 -0.88
N ARG A 193 18.88 -17.28 -1.40
CA ARG A 193 18.26 -17.96 -2.52
C ARG A 193 17.99 -16.97 -3.64
N ALA A 194 17.88 -17.47 -4.85
CA ALA A 194 17.41 -16.75 -6.01
C ALA A 194 16.06 -17.30 -6.46
N ILE A 195 15.11 -16.42 -6.75
CA ILE A 195 14.05 -16.75 -7.71
C ILE A 195 14.55 -16.38 -9.10
N TRP A 196 14.36 -17.26 -10.10
CA TRP A 196 14.96 -17.06 -11.42
C TRP A 196 14.16 -17.68 -12.58
N ILE A 197 14.31 -17.08 -13.77
CA ILE A 197 13.81 -17.59 -15.05
C ILE A 197 14.95 -17.81 -16.04
N HIS A 198 14.70 -18.55 -17.12
CA HIS A 198 15.64 -18.81 -18.21
C HIS A 198 15.20 -18.00 -19.45
N GLY A 199 16.04 -17.08 -19.94
CA GLY A 199 15.64 -16.09 -20.94
C GLY A 199 14.37 -15.33 -20.53
N ASN A 200 13.43 -15.16 -21.46
CA ASN A 200 12.13 -14.51 -21.21
C ASN A 200 11.00 -15.50 -20.81
N ASN A 201 11.30 -16.66 -20.20
CA ASN A 201 10.28 -17.64 -19.82
C ASN A 201 9.66 -17.35 -18.45
N PHE A 202 8.73 -16.39 -18.39
CA PHE A 202 8.03 -15.95 -17.18
C PHE A 202 7.08 -16.99 -16.56
N ASP A 203 6.75 -18.07 -17.29
CA ASP A 203 5.88 -19.15 -16.80
C ASP A 203 6.65 -20.31 -16.16
N ASN A 204 7.99 -20.23 -16.13
CA ASN A 204 8.88 -21.25 -15.56
C ASN A 204 9.84 -20.62 -14.53
N VAL A 205 9.27 -19.93 -13.55
CA VAL A 205 10.04 -19.40 -12.40
C VAL A 205 10.47 -20.55 -11.50
N LYS A 206 11.76 -20.58 -11.17
CA LYS A 206 12.38 -21.53 -10.23
C LYS A 206 12.89 -20.79 -9.00
N VAL A 207 13.11 -21.54 -7.92
CA VAL A 207 13.86 -21.09 -6.73
C VAL A 207 15.12 -21.94 -6.60
N SER A 208 16.23 -21.35 -6.12
CA SER A 208 17.48 -22.07 -5.89
C SER A 208 17.56 -22.74 -4.51
N GLY A 209 18.56 -23.61 -4.36
CA GLY A 209 19.13 -23.94 -3.05
C GLY A 209 19.81 -22.74 -2.39
N VAL A 210 20.37 -22.94 -1.19
CA VAL A 210 21.09 -21.88 -0.47
C VAL A 210 22.48 -21.70 -1.05
N ALA A 211 22.77 -20.50 -1.53
CA ALA A 211 24.12 -20.05 -1.84
C ALA A 211 24.64 -19.14 -0.72
N ALA A 212 25.97 -19.03 -0.59
CA ALA A 212 26.61 -18.01 0.22
C ALA A 212 27.47 -17.09 -0.64
N SER A 213 27.30 -15.78 -0.48
CA SER A 213 28.08 -14.80 -1.24
C SER A 213 29.54 -14.84 -0.82
N ASN A 214 30.41 -15.13 -1.79
CA ASN A 214 31.81 -15.42 -1.60
C ASN A 214 32.69 -14.58 -2.55
N TRP A 215 34.01 -14.80 -2.52
CA TRP A 215 34.98 -14.01 -3.31
C TRP A 215 34.89 -14.28 -4.84
N HIS A 216 34.11 -15.27 -5.28
CA HIS A 216 33.97 -15.62 -6.71
C HIS A 216 32.75 -14.97 -7.39
N ASP A 217 31.86 -14.30 -6.65
CA ASP A 217 30.80 -13.44 -7.22
C ASP A 217 31.40 -12.33 -8.10
N ARG A 218 31.23 -12.45 -9.42
CA ARG A 218 31.57 -11.40 -10.40
C ARG A 218 30.55 -10.26 -10.36
N ASN A 219 30.90 -9.12 -10.96
CA ASN A 219 29.99 -7.97 -11.06
C ASN A 219 28.70 -8.37 -11.80
N GLY A 220 27.57 -8.33 -11.10
CA GLY A 220 26.24 -8.62 -11.66
C GLY A 220 25.80 -10.10 -11.65
N THR A 221 26.67 -11.05 -11.29
CA THR A 221 26.32 -12.48 -11.25
C THR A 221 26.52 -13.13 -9.88
N SER A 222 26.02 -14.36 -9.74
CA SER A 222 26.30 -15.31 -8.65
C SER A 222 26.14 -16.74 -9.18
N THR A 223 26.71 -17.72 -8.47
CA THR A 223 26.45 -19.15 -8.69
C THR A 223 25.52 -19.68 -7.59
N VAL A 224 24.49 -20.45 -7.96
CA VAL A 224 23.51 -21.01 -7.00
C VAL A 224 23.17 -22.49 -7.29
N PRO A 225 22.89 -23.32 -6.28
CA PRO A 225 22.43 -24.70 -6.49
C PRO A 225 21.06 -24.74 -7.18
N VAL A 226 20.88 -25.62 -8.17
CA VAL A 226 19.60 -25.76 -8.90
C VAL A 226 18.53 -26.43 -8.03
N ASN A 227 18.91 -27.43 -7.23
CA ASN A 227 18.03 -28.13 -6.29
C ASN A 227 17.62 -27.19 -5.13
N PRO A 228 16.33 -26.87 -4.92
CA PRO A 228 15.86 -26.01 -3.84
C PRO A 228 16.24 -26.48 -2.43
N ASN A 229 16.51 -27.77 -2.23
CA ASN A 229 16.84 -28.33 -0.93
C ASN A 229 18.34 -28.42 -0.67
N ALA A 230 19.19 -28.13 -1.67
CA ALA A 230 20.63 -28.17 -1.52
C ALA A 230 21.19 -26.87 -0.93
N ARG A 231 22.38 -26.95 -0.35
CA ARG A 231 23.19 -25.82 0.11
C ARG A 231 24.58 -25.83 -0.54
N TYR A 232 25.24 -24.68 -0.51
CA TYR A 232 26.63 -24.52 -0.97
C TYR A 232 27.64 -25.33 -0.13
N ASP A 233 27.32 -25.61 1.13
CA ASP A 233 28.14 -26.34 2.10
C ASP A 233 27.78 -27.85 2.22
N ASP A 234 26.89 -28.36 1.36
CA ASP A 234 26.59 -29.81 1.26
C ASP A 234 27.75 -30.66 0.71
N GLN A 235 28.82 -30.03 0.20
CA GLN A 235 29.99 -30.77 -0.29
C GLN A 235 30.72 -31.45 0.89
N LYS A 236 30.69 -32.79 0.89
CA LYS A 236 31.44 -33.62 1.84
C LYS A 236 32.94 -33.36 1.65
N THR A 237 33.59 -32.75 2.64
CA THR A 237 35.05 -32.71 2.68
C THR A 237 35.62 -34.02 3.23
N ASP A 238 36.84 -34.36 2.84
CA ASP A 238 37.63 -35.39 3.51
C ASP A 238 38.14 -34.92 4.89
N ALA A 239 38.97 -35.75 5.53
CA ALA A 239 39.53 -35.45 6.85
C ALA A 239 40.58 -34.33 6.86
N ASP A 240 41.12 -33.96 5.70
CA ASP A 240 42.11 -32.89 5.52
C ASP A 240 41.47 -31.58 4.98
N GLY A 241 40.17 -31.60 4.69
CA GLY A 241 39.37 -30.44 4.28
C GLY A 241 39.20 -30.25 2.78
N PHE A 242 39.60 -31.22 1.95
CA PHE A 242 39.42 -31.16 0.50
C PHE A 242 38.04 -31.72 0.09
N PRO A 243 37.37 -31.18 -0.94
CA PRO A 243 36.15 -31.79 -1.47
C PRO A 243 36.40 -33.22 -1.94
N ILE A 244 35.56 -34.15 -1.50
CA ILE A 244 35.55 -35.52 -2.06
C ILE A 244 35.01 -35.43 -3.49
N GLU A 245 35.61 -36.18 -4.43
CA GLU A 245 35.16 -36.23 -5.83
C GLU A 245 33.67 -36.59 -5.93
N GLU A 246 32.98 -35.97 -6.88
CA GLU A 246 31.53 -35.71 -6.82
C GLU A 246 30.65 -36.97 -6.90
N ASP A 247 29.49 -36.93 -6.23
CA ASP A 247 28.37 -37.82 -6.56
C ASP A 247 27.88 -37.43 -7.97
N ASP A 248 28.09 -38.29 -8.96
CA ASP A 248 27.76 -38.13 -10.41
C ASP A 248 26.25 -37.79 -10.66
N ASP A 249 25.41 -37.97 -9.64
CA ASP A 249 23.96 -37.68 -9.62
C ASP A 249 23.61 -36.22 -9.19
N ARG A 250 24.56 -35.37 -8.77
CA ARG A 250 24.27 -33.98 -8.36
C ARG A 250 24.04 -33.08 -9.58
N GLU A 251 22.85 -32.45 -9.67
CA GLU A 251 22.62 -31.38 -10.66
C GLU A 251 23.62 -30.23 -10.46
N PRO A 252 24.31 -29.75 -11.52
CA PRO A 252 25.33 -28.72 -11.39
C PRO A 252 24.74 -27.36 -11.05
N ASP A 253 25.40 -26.64 -10.14
CA ASP A 253 25.07 -25.27 -9.77
C ASP A 253 25.15 -24.33 -11.00
N VAL A 254 24.32 -23.27 -11.04
CA VAL A 254 24.15 -22.39 -12.21
C VAL A 254 24.53 -20.94 -11.95
N GLU A 255 25.13 -20.29 -12.94
CA GLU A 255 25.33 -18.83 -12.92
C GLU A 255 24.02 -18.10 -13.24
N ILE A 256 23.67 -17.15 -12.37
CA ILE A 256 22.48 -16.28 -12.44
C ILE A 256 22.91 -14.82 -12.54
N ASN A 257 22.11 -14.01 -13.25
CA ASN A 257 22.30 -12.58 -13.44
C ASN A 257 21.28 -11.82 -12.58
N LEU A 258 21.71 -10.78 -11.88
CA LEU A 258 20.81 -9.91 -11.14
C LEU A 258 19.97 -9.08 -12.10
N VAL A 259 18.66 -8.99 -11.85
CA VAL A 259 17.81 -8.04 -12.57
C VAL A 259 18.09 -6.62 -12.07
N ASN A 260 18.70 -5.82 -12.95
CA ASN A 260 18.79 -4.36 -12.86
C ASN A 260 18.29 -3.76 -14.18
N ILE A 261 18.76 -4.33 -15.29
CA ILE A 261 18.26 -4.08 -16.64
C ILE A 261 17.65 -5.38 -17.16
N LEU A 262 16.37 -5.37 -17.54
CA LEU A 262 15.78 -6.46 -18.35
C LEU A 262 16.01 -6.14 -19.83
N HIS A 263 17.03 -6.78 -20.41
CA HIS A 263 17.31 -6.66 -21.84
C HIS A 263 16.17 -7.36 -22.63
N PRO A 264 15.55 -6.71 -23.64
CA PRO A 264 14.36 -7.24 -24.31
C PRO A 264 14.62 -8.56 -25.06
N ASN A 265 15.83 -8.71 -25.61
CA ASN A 265 16.29 -9.92 -26.28
C ASN A 265 17.50 -10.49 -25.51
N PRO A 266 17.34 -11.14 -24.34
CA PRO A 266 18.48 -11.69 -23.63
C PRO A 266 19.08 -12.86 -24.43
N PRO A 267 20.40 -13.05 -24.42
CA PRO A 267 21.01 -14.30 -24.83
C PRO A 267 20.33 -15.50 -24.14
N PRO A 268 19.98 -16.60 -24.85
CA PRO A 268 19.17 -17.67 -24.30
C PRO A 268 19.71 -18.25 -22.99
N GLU A 269 21.04 -18.31 -22.84
CA GLU A 269 21.74 -18.84 -21.68
C GLU A 269 21.64 -17.98 -20.41
N TRP A 270 21.15 -16.73 -20.51
CA TRP A 270 20.99 -15.84 -19.36
C TRP A 270 19.84 -16.32 -18.47
N ARG A 271 20.15 -16.45 -17.18
CA ARG A 271 19.15 -16.63 -16.11
C ARG A 271 18.95 -15.30 -15.41
N TRP A 272 17.75 -14.74 -15.47
CA TRP A 272 17.39 -13.51 -14.75
C TRP A 272 16.95 -13.86 -13.34
N SER A 273 17.39 -13.10 -12.33
CA SER A 273 17.14 -13.43 -10.92
C SER A 273 16.92 -12.22 -10.01
N PHE A 274 16.12 -12.45 -8.96
CA PHE A 274 16.04 -11.62 -7.75
C PHE A 274 16.42 -12.48 -6.55
N LEU A 275 17.05 -11.89 -5.54
CA LEU A 275 17.61 -12.61 -4.41
C LEU A 275 16.82 -12.37 -3.10
N PHE A 276 16.74 -13.40 -2.26
CA PHE A 276 16.13 -13.38 -0.93
C PHE A 276 17.11 -13.98 0.09
N HIS A 277 17.35 -13.34 1.24
CA HIS A 277 18.13 -13.94 2.34
C HIS A 277 17.45 -15.25 2.77
N ASP A 278 18.19 -16.32 3.09
CA ASP A 278 17.57 -17.62 3.42
C ASP A 278 16.64 -17.53 4.65
N ALA A 279 17.02 -16.72 5.65
CA ALA A 279 16.20 -16.40 6.80
C ALA A 279 14.89 -15.67 6.42
N CYS A 280 14.98 -14.64 5.56
CA CYS A 280 13.83 -13.87 5.12
C CYS A 280 12.91 -14.65 4.17
N TRP A 281 13.48 -15.48 3.30
CA TRP A 281 12.75 -16.43 2.46
C TRP A 281 11.96 -17.44 3.30
N SER A 282 12.55 -17.91 4.40
CA SER A 282 11.90 -18.82 5.35
C SER A 282 10.74 -18.14 6.09
N LEU A 283 10.91 -16.87 6.52
CA LEU A 283 9.81 -16.07 7.09
C LEU A 283 8.68 -15.84 6.07
N LEU A 284 9.03 -15.54 4.82
CA LEU A 284 8.08 -15.33 3.71
C LEU A 284 7.35 -16.62 3.27
N ASN A 285 7.77 -17.80 3.74
CA ASN A 285 7.08 -19.08 3.51
C ASN A 285 6.56 -19.71 4.82
N LEU A 286 6.49 -18.94 5.92
CA LEU A 286 6.18 -19.47 7.26
C LEU A 286 4.70 -19.85 7.45
N GLU A 287 3.79 -19.06 6.88
CA GLU A 287 2.33 -19.30 6.97
C GLU A 287 1.76 -19.78 5.64
N GLN A 288 2.18 -19.14 4.53
CA GLN A 288 1.70 -19.46 3.19
C GLN A 288 2.89 -19.74 2.26
N LYS A 289 2.78 -20.79 1.45
CA LYS A 289 3.73 -21.03 0.35
C LYS A 289 3.57 -19.95 -0.73
N VAL A 290 4.68 -19.29 -1.06
CA VAL A 290 4.75 -18.22 -2.07
C VAL A 290 4.43 -18.75 -3.49
N ASP A 291 3.66 -17.97 -4.25
CA ASP A 291 3.55 -18.14 -5.70
C ASP A 291 4.78 -17.50 -6.38
N LEU A 292 5.65 -18.34 -6.94
CA LEU A 292 6.89 -17.89 -7.58
C LEU A 292 6.63 -17.05 -8.84
N GLY A 293 5.56 -17.34 -9.58
CA GLY A 293 5.18 -16.63 -10.81
C GLY A 293 4.74 -15.20 -10.51
N ASN A 294 3.87 -15.03 -9.52
CA ASN A 294 3.41 -13.72 -9.07
C ASN A 294 4.52 -12.94 -8.36
N LEU A 295 5.34 -13.57 -7.51
CA LEU A 295 6.48 -12.90 -6.88
C LEU A 295 7.50 -12.40 -7.91
N PHE A 296 7.85 -13.20 -8.93
CA PHE A 296 8.78 -12.75 -9.96
C PHE A 296 8.20 -11.59 -10.79
N ARG A 297 6.92 -11.66 -11.16
CA ARG A 297 6.22 -10.59 -11.90
C ARG A 297 6.11 -9.30 -11.09
N LEU A 298 5.87 -9.41 -9.78
CA LEU A 298 5.92 -8.30 -8.82
C LEU A 298 7.31 -7.65 -8.86
N CYS A 299 8.40 -8.39 -8.60
CA CYS A 299 9.76 -7.84 -8.62
C CYS A 299 10.17 -7.23 -9.98
N VAL A 300 9.64 -7.72 -11.11
CA VAL A 300 9.86 -7.15 -12.46
C VAL A 300 9.11 -5.82 -12.67
N SER A 301 8.01 -5.62 -11.95
CA SER A 301 7.19 -4.41 -11.95
C SER A 301 7.65 -3.35 -10.94
N THR A 302 8.46 -3.76 -9.97
CA THR A 302 9.04 -2.91 -8.93
C THR A 302 10.30 -2.19 -9.40
N PRO A 303 10.42 -0.85 -9.21
CA PRO A 303 11.65 -0.13 -9.52
C PRO A 303 12.84 -0.57 -8.65
N THR A 304 14.05 -0.37 -9.16
CA THR A 304 15.32 -0.81 -8.55
C THR A 304 16.27 0.38 -8.40
N GLY A 305 16.56 0.78 -7.16
CA GLY A 305 17.48 1.87 -6.82
C GLY A 305 18.93 1.63 -7.24
N PRO A 306 19.79 2.67 -7.19
CA PRO A 306 21.19 2.60 -7.65
C PRO A 306 22.09 1.63 -6.86
N ASP A 307 21.66 1.20 -5.66
CA ASP A 307 22.30 0.16 -4.84
C ASP A 307 21.73 -1.26 -5.09
N LEU A 308 20.78 -1.39 -6.02
CA LEU A 308 19.92 -2.54 -6.35
C LEU A 308 18.72 -2.79 -5.41
N LEU A 309 18.35 -1.85 -4.53
CA LEU A 309 17.20 -2.01 -3.63
C LEU A 309 15.87 -1.89 -4.39
N LEU A 310 14.91 -2.76 -4.12
CA LEU A 310 13.60 -2.74 -4.77
C LEU A 310 12.65 -1.76 -4.06
N ASN A 311 11.99 -0.86 -4.78
CA ASN A 311 11.02 0.06 -4.17
C ASN A 311 9.60 -0.54 -4.16
N PHE A 312 9.26 -1.32 -3.12
CA PHE A 312 7.91 -1.85 -2.92
C PHE A 312 6.92 -0.84 -2.29
N GLY A 313 7.31 0.43 -2.13
CA GLY A 313 6.49 1.48 -1.50
C GLY A 313 6.62 1.56 0.02
N HIS A 314 7.75 1.13 0.58
CA HIS A 314 8.00 1.17 2.03
C HIS A 314 9.50 1.36 2.34
N ASP A 315 9.80 1.97 3.49
CA ASP A 315 11.18 2.22 3.96
C ASP A 315 11.87 0.97 4.58
N TYR A 316 11.26 -0.21 4.39
CA TYR A 316 11.66 -1.50 4.96
C TYR A 316 11.72 -1.49 6.50
N GLY A 317 10.93 -0.64 7.17
CA GLY A 317 10.96 -0.49 8.62
C GLY A 317 12.16 0.30 9.10
N GLY A 318 12.46 1.42 8.43
CA GLY A 318 13.49 2.37 8.83
C GLY A 318 14.91 2.10 8.34
N VAL A 319 15.14 1.13 7.44
CA VAL A 319 16.48 0.81 6.90
C VAL A 319 16.75 1.41 5.52
N ALA A 320 15.70 1.80 4.80
CA ALA A 320 15.78 2.49 3.52
C ALA A 320 15.31 3.95 3.64
N THR A 321 15.53 4.74 2.59
CA THR A 321 15.07 6.13 2.50
C THR A 321 14.82 6.52 1.06
N ALA A 322 13.94 7.49 0.84
CA ALA A 322 13.83 8.18 -0.43
C ALA A 322 15.15 8.94 -0.72
N ASP A 323 15.58 8.89 -1.97
CA ASP A 323 16.66 9.65 -2.58
C ASP A 323 16.23 9.99 -4.02
N TYR A 324 17.01 10.77 -4.77
CA TYR A 324 16.61 11.25 -6.09
C TYR A 324 17.73 11.07 -7.13
N GLU A 325 17.43 10.37 -8.22
CA GLU A 325 18.33 10.12 -9.36
C GLU A 325 17.74 10.73 -10.63
N GLY A 326 17.60 12.05 -10.60
CA GLY A 326 16.82 12.83 -11.56
C GLY A 326 15.66 13.55 -10.87
N ASP A 327 14.63 13.84 -11.66
CA ASP A 327 13.28 14.13 -11.17
C ASP A 327 12.54 12.88 -10.65
N ILE A 328 13.27 11.77 -10.50
CA ILE A 328 12.76 10.44 -10.18
C ILE A 328 13.19 10.12 -8.75
N GLU A 329 12.20 9.96 -7.88
CA GLU A 329 12.43 9.39 -6.56
C GLU A 329 12.86 7.93 -6.70
N VAL A 330 13.92 7.57 -5.98
CA VAL A 330 14.51 6.23 -5.93
C VAL A 330 14.71 5.83 -4.47
N LEU A 331 14.35 4.60 -4.13
CA LEU A 331 14.58 4.08 -2.78
C LEU A 331 16.01 3.57 -2.64
N VAL A 332 16.72 3.98 -1.59
CA VAL A 332 18.10 3.54 -1.30
C VAL A 332 18.26 3.05 0.13
N SER A 333 19.19 2.14 0.35
CA SER A 333 19.67 1.76 1.68
C SER A 333 20.24 2.97 2.43
N ARG A 334 19.84 3.16 3.70
CA ARG A 334 20.48 4.14 4.61
C ARG A 334 21.94 3.75 4.94
N PHE A 335 22.36 2.54 4.61
CA PHE A 335 23.60 1.92 5.07
C PHE A 335 24.63 1.79 3.94
N LYS A 336 25.52 2.78 3.82
CA LYS A 336 26.60 2.82 2.81
C LYS A 336 27.59 1.64 2.92
N GLY A 337 27.61 0.92 4.05
CA GLY A 337 28.39 -0.31 4.23
C GLY A 337 28.04 -1.14 5.47
N SER A 338 28.80 -2.24 5.64
CA SER A 338 28.63 -3.26 6.69
C SER A 338 28.92 -2.79 8.13
N LYS A 339 29.08 -1.48 8.35
CA LYS A 339 29.35 -0.89 9.67
C LYS A 339 28.36 0.21 10.07
N ASP A 340 27.50 0.64 9.16
CA ASP A 340 26.68 1.85 9.35
C ASP A 340 25.27 1.53 9.89
N ALA A 341 24.67 0.40 9.47
CA ALA A 341 23.47 -0.17 10.08
C ALA A 341 23.65 -0.52 11.57
N ILE A 342 22.52 -0.59 12.29
CA ILE A 342 22.46 -0.92 13.70
C ILE A 342 22.61 -2.44 13.89
N GLU A 343 23.10 -2.88 15.04
CA GLU A 343 23.32 -4.29 15.38
C GLU A 343 22.02 -5.13 15.30
N MET A 344 20.88 -4.50 15.62
CA MET A 344 19.54 -5.08 15.45
C MET A 344 19.29 -5.51 14.01
N ASP A 345 19.44 -4.61 13.04
CA ASP A 345 19.12 -4.85 11.63
C ASP A 345 19.96 -5.98 11.03
N ARG A 346 21.17 -6.20 11.57
CA ARG A 346 22.09 -7.30 11.19
C ARG A 346 21.91 -8.59 11.98
N THR A 347 21.02 -8.66 12.97
CA THR A 347 20.80 -9.89 13.75
C THR A 347 19.83 -10.82 13.03
N ASN A 348 20.12 -12.13 12.98
CA ASN A 348 19.28 -13.11 12.28
C ASN A 348 17.82 -13.09 12.79
N PRO A 349 16.81 -12.79 11.94
CA PRO A 349 15.42 -12.67 12.36
C PRO A 349 14.71 -14.03 12.50
N LEU A 350 15.30 -15.13 12.02
CA LEU A 350 14.74 -16.48 12.12
C LEU A 350 15.36 -17.26 13.31
N GLU A 351 16.69 -17.24 13.42
CA GLU A 351 17.44 -17.95 14.46
C GLU A 351 17.52 -17.13 15.75
N ILE A 352 16.46 -17.21 16.57
CA ILE A 352 16.36 -16.46 17.83
C ILE A 352 16.50 -17.41 19.05
N PRO A 353 17.69 -17.54 19.69
CA PRO A 353 17.87 -18.36 20.89
C PRO A 353 17.03 -17.88 22.07
N ALA A 354 16.76 -16.57 22.15
CA ALA A 354 15.89 -15.95 23.17
C ALA A 354 14.44 -16.45 23.08
N LEU A 355 13.88 -16.58 21.87
CA LEU A 355 12.56 -17.15 21.61
C LEU A 355 12.52 -18.65 21.95
N LYS A 356 13.51 -19.41 21.47
CA LYS A 356 13.68 -20.84 21.80
C LYS A 356 13.77 -21.04 23.32
N LYS A 357 14.37 -20.10 24.07
CA LYS A 357 14.39 -20.08 25.54
C LYS A 357 13.02 -19.72 26.12
N ALA A 358 12.38 -18.65 25.67
CA ALA A 358 11.08 -18.20 26.18
C ALA A 358 10.01 -19.29 26.08
N ILE A 359 9.93 -19.99 24.94
CA ILE A 359 9.02 -21.12 24.72
C ILE A 359 9.31 -22.23 25.73
N ASN A 360 10.56 -22.70 25.82
CA ASN A 360 10.95 -23.82 26.71
C ASN A 360 10.77 -23.54 28.21
N PHE A 361 10.92 -22.29 28.65
CA PHE A 361 10.76 -21.92 30.07
C PHE A 361 9.33 -21.47 30.45
N SER A 362 8.44 -21.24 29.48
CA SER A 362 7.05 -20.83 29.70
C SER A 362 6.30 -21.73 30.70
N ALA A 363 6.48 -23.06 30.62
CA ALA A 363 5.84 -24.03 31.51
C ALA A 363 6.12 -23.78 33.01
N ARG A 364 7.23 -23.10 33.37
CA ARG A 364 7.52 -22.74 34.78
C ARG A 364 6.69 -21.55 35.25
N MET A 365 6.30 -20.65 34.36
CA MET A 365 5.48 -19.46 34.65
C MET A 365 3.99 -19.78 34.85
N GLN A 366 3.57 -21.02 34.59
CA GLN A 366 2.22 -21.52 34.90
C GLN A 366 1.93 -21.58 36.41
N GLN A 367 2.97 -21.73 37.23
CA GLN A 367 2.85 -21.82 38.70
C GLN A 367 2.95 -20.45 39.39
N ASP A 368 3.14 -19.37 38.63
CA ASP A 368 3.60 -18.10 39.18
C ASP A 368 2.47 -17.28 39.83
N ALA A 369 2.68 -16.86 41.07
CA ALA A 369 1.64 -16.50 42.04
C ALA A 369 0.92 -15.16 41.79
N PHE A 370 1.13 -14.55 40.62
CA PHE A 370 0.59 -13.24 40.24
C PHE A 370 -0.87 -13.26 39.75
N GLN A 371 -1.69 -14.18 40.26
CA GLN A 371 -3.15 -13.96 40.30
C GLN A 371 -3.46 -13.02 41.47
N SER A 372 -3.22 -11.72 41.24
CA SER A 372 -3.64 -10.63 42.12
C SER A 372 -5.17 -10.50 42.08
N VAL A 373 -5.88 -11.42 42.74
CA VAL A 373 -7.33 -11.36 42.93
C VAL A 373 -7.63 -10.22 43.89
N LEU A 374 -7.79 -9.02 43.32
CA LEU A 374 -8.37 -7.87 44.01
C LEU A 374 -9.81 -8.22 44.38
N ASP A 375 -10.06 -8.39 45.68
CA ASP A 375 -11.40 -8.71 46.18
C ASP A 375 -12.39 -7.60 45.78
N GLN A 376 -13.43 -8.00 45.06
CA GLN A 376 -14.52 -7.13 44.60
C GLN A 376 -15.21 -6.40 45.78
N SER A 377 -15.21 -6.99 46.99
CA SER A 377 -15.77 -6.36 48.19
C SER A 377 -15.03 -5.07 48.59
N THR A 378 -13.75 -4.97 48.25
CA THR A 378 -12.88 -3.81 48.58
C THR A 378 -13.11 -2.61 47.65
N LEU A 379 -13.68 -2.82 46.46
CA LEU A 379 -13.68 -1.86 45.36
C LEU A 379 -15.10 -1.64 44.85
N SER A 380 -15.92 -0.88 45.60
CA SER A 380 -17.33 -0.58 45.26
C SER A 380 -17.50 -0.22 43.77
N ALA A 381 -17.99 -1.22 43.03
CA ALA A 381 -18.21 -1.23 41.59
C ALA A 381 -19.65 -0.85 41.24
N ASP A 382 -20.51 -0.66 42.24
CA ASP A 382 -21.93 -0.28 42.13
C ASP A 382 -22.16 1.07 41.42
N LYS A 383 -21.08 1.85 41.24
CA LYS A 383 -21.03 3.14 40.56
C LYS A 383 -20.22 3.11 39.26
N ASP A 384 -19.68 1.96 38.90
CA ASP A 384 -18.94 1.75 37.65
C ASP A 384 -19.93 1.38 36.54
N ALA A 385 -19.87 2.12 35.42
CA ALA A 385 -20.76 1.93 34.29
C ALA A 385 -20.67 0.50 33.70
N PHE A 386 -19.48 -0.12 33.78
CA PHE A 386 -19.26 -1.46 33.25
C PHE A 386 -19.83 -2.59 34.13
N ASN A 387 -20.30 -2.28 35.34
CA ASN A 387 -20.87 -3.27 36.27
C ASN A 387 -22.24 -3.83 35.81
N TYR A 388 -22.83 -3.25 34.76
CA TYR A 388 -24.04 -3.77 34.11
C TYR A 388 -23.75 -4.80 33.01
N PHE A 389 -22.48 -4.96 32.57
CA PHE A 389 -22.09 -5.94 31.56
C PHE A 389 -21.78 -7.32 32.18
N PRO A 390 -22.18 -8.43 31.51
CA PRO A 390 -21.72 -9.75 31.87
C PRO A 390 -20.20 -9.93 31.75
N PRO A 391 -19.55 -10.81 32.55
CA PRO A 391 -18.10 -11.04 32.52
C PRO A 391 -17.51 -11.40 31.15
N GLU A 392 -18.32 -11.93 30.25
CA GLU A 392 -17.94 -12.44 28.94
C GLU A 392 -17.97 -11.33 27.87
N ILE A 393 -18.82 -10.32 28.08
CA ILE A 393 -18.72 -9.04 27.38
C ILE A 393 -17.46 -8.32 27.84
N LEU A 394 -17.17 -8.32 29.15
CA LEU A 394 -15.95 -7.73 29.70
C LEU A 394 -14.68 -8.45 29.18
N ASP A 395 -14.66 -9.80 29.11
CA ASP A 395 -13.59 -10.63 28.52
C ASP A 395 -13.38 -10.31 27.03
N ARG A 396 -14.47 -10.21 26.24
CA ARG A 396 -14.39 -9.79 24.83
C ARG A 396 -13.82 -8.39 24.68
N ILE A 397 -14.27 -7.43 25.49
CA ILE A 397 -13.78 -6.04 25.46
C ILE A 397 -12.26 -6.00 25.69
N VAL A 398 -11.75 -6.63 26.75
CA VAL A 398 -10.29 -6.66 26.97
C VAL A 398 -9.53 -7.44 25.90
N THR A 399 -10.12 -8.48 25.31
CA THR A 399 -9.51 -9.26 24.22
C THR A 399 -9.32 -8.39 22.97
N PHE A 400 -10.34 -7.62 22.55
CA PHE A 400 -10.25 -6.72 21.40
C PHE A 400 -9.35 -5.49 21.63
N LEU A 401 -9.24 -4.99 22.87
CA LEU A 401 -8.37 -3.84 23.20
C LEU A 401 -6.87 -4.19 23.13
N PRO A 402 -6.00 -3.34 22.56
CA PRO A 402 -4.55 -3.37 22.74
C PRO A 402 -4.15 -3.24 24.22
N SER A 403 -3.01 -3.82 24.62
CA SER A 403 -2.59 -3.80 26.03
C SER A 403 -2.43 -2.40 26.66
N PRO A 404 -2.01 -1.33 25.95
CA PRO A 404 -2.03 0.03 26.49
C PRO A 404 -3.43 0.54 26.85
N ASP A 405 -4.44 0.21 26.05
CA ASP A 405 -5.83 0.61 26.30
C ASP A 405 -6.46 -0.26 27.38
N VAL A 406 -6.12 -1.56 27.43
CA VAL A 406 -6.47 -2.46 28.54
C VAL A 406 -5.89 -1.92 29.85
N HIS A 407 -4.62 -1.49 29.86
CA HIS A 407 -3.97 -0.90 31.03
C HIS A 407 -4.71 0.37 31.48
N SER A 408 -4.97 1.29 30.54
CA SER A 408 -5.70 2.54 30.79
C SER A 408 -7.12 2.29 31.31
N LEU A 409 -7.84 1.33 30.72
CA LEU A 409 -9.18 0.92 31.13
C LEU A 409 -9.20 0.28 32.54
N ARG A 410 -8.17 -0.51 32.89
CA ARG A 410 -7.99 -1.07 34.24
C ARG A 410 -7.58 -0.04 35.28
N LEU A 411 -7.02 1.10 34.88
CA LEU A 411 -6.81 2.25 35.77
C LEU A 411 -8.09 3.08 35.94
N ALA A 412 -8.91 3.20 34.89
CA ALA A 412 -10.14 4.00 34.89
C ALA A 412 -11.36 3.30 35.53
N SER A 413 -11.49 1.97 35.39
CA SER A 413 -12.63 1.17 35.84
C SER A 413 -12.24 0.16 36.91
N ARG A 414 -13.03 0.06 37.98
CA ARG A 414 -12.86 -0.94 39.06
C ARG A 414 -13.31 -2.33 38.62
N VAL A 415 -14.30 -2.38 37.74
CA VAL A 415 -14.77 -3.62 37.11
C VAL A 415 -13.64 -4.24 36.30
N PHE A 416 -13.00 -3.47 35.41
CA PHE A 416 -11.85 -3.97 34.67
C PHE A 416 -10.60 -4.17 35.55
N ALA A 417 -10.37 -3.34 36.58
CA ALA A 417 -9.27 -3.55 37.53
C ALA A 417 -9.33 -4.92 38.24
N THR A 418 -10.55 -5.41 38.56
CA THR A 418 -10.78 -6.71 39.23
C THR A 418 -10.95 -7.90 38.27
N LEU A 419 -11.26 -7.66 36.99
CA LEU A 419 -11.43 -8.70 35.97
C LEU A 419 -10.16 -9.55 35.77
N SER A 420 -10.29 -10.88 35.79
CA SER A 420 -9.21 -11.80 35.42
C SER A 420 -9.00 -11.84 33.90
N LEU A 421 -7.76 -11.64 33.42
CA LEU A 421 -7.42 -11.74 31.99
C LEU A 421 -7.30 -13.21 31.57
N SER A 422 -8.21 -13.67 30.71
CA SER A 422 -8.34 -15.07 30.27
C SER A 422 -7.23 -15.52 29.32
N GLU A 423 -7.07 -16.83 29.12
CA GLU A 423 -6.15 -17.35 28.07
C GLU A 423 -6.54 -16.89 26.65
N ARG A 424 -7.80 -16.49 26.41
CA ARG A 424 -8.21 -15.87 25.12
C ARG A 424 -7.62 -14.48 24.96
N PHE A 425 -7.64 -13.67 26.02
CA PHE A 425 -6.98 -12.37 26.04
C PHE A 425 -5.49 -12.53 25.69
N TRP A 426 -4.78 -13.47 26.32
CA TRP A 426 -3.35 -13.65 26.08
C TRP A 426 -3.05 -14.21 24.67
N ALA A 427 -3.90 -15.10 24.14
CA ALA A 427 -3.79 -15.55 22.75
C ALA A 427 -3.98 -14.40 21.74
N SER A 428 -4.90 -13.47 22.01
CA SER A 428 -5.14 -12.27 21.18
C SER A 428 -4.01 -11.23 21.19
N ARG A 429 -2.84 -11.55 21.77
CA ARG A 429 -1.62 -10.74 21.64
C ARG A 429 -0.65 -11.27 20.58
N PHE A 430 -0.96 -12.44 20.01
CA PHE A 430 -0.20 -13.10 18.95
C PHE A 430 -0.93 -13.08 17.59
N THR A 431 -2.20 -12.64 17.55
CA THR A 431 -2.95 -12.47 16.30
C THR A 431 -2.49 -11.24 15.53
N GLU A 432 -2.67 -11.21 14.21
CA GLU A 432 -2.40 -10.08 13.30
C GLU A 432 -2.63 -8.68 13.91
N GLY A 433 -1.64 -7.79 13.77
CA GLY A 433 -1.70 -6.41 14.25
C GLY A 433 -1.57 -6.26 15.77
N ARG A 434 -0.84 -7.16 16.44
CA ARG A 434 -0.66 -7.18 17.91
C ARG A 434 0.80 -7.44 18.31
N GLU A 435 1.08 -7.27 19.60
CA GLU A 435 2.41 -7.27 20.24
C GLU A 435 3.38 -8.41 19.86
N PHE A 436 2.87 -9.57 19.44
CA PHE A 436 3.64 -10.74 19.04
C PHE A 436 3.09 -11.39 17.75
N ASP A 437 2.46 -10.62 16.87
CA ASP A 437 1.90 -11.16 15.61
C ASP A 437 2.97 -11.73 14.67
N TYR A 438 4.21 -11.24 14.79
CA TYR A 438 5.39 -11.75 14.12
C TYR A 438 5.85 -13.15 14.56
N LEU A 439 5.11 -13.84 15.44
CA LEU A 439 5.39 -15.21 15.91
C LEU A 439 4.29 -16.24 15.51
N PRO A 440 3.79 -16.31 14.26
CA PRO A 440 2.61 -17.11 13.92
C PRO A 440 2.77 -18.62 14.16
N GLU A 441 4.00 -19.15 14.23
CA GLU A 441 4.26 -20.56 14.55
C GLU A 441 3.69 -21.00 15.90
N VAL A 442 3.40 -20.06 16.81
CA VAL A 442 2.70 -20.33 18.07
C VAL A 442 1.28 -20.87 17.86
N PHE A 443 0.63 -20.63 16.72
CA PHE A 443 -0.68 -21.22 16.42
C PHE A 443 -0.57 -22.62 15.80
N ALA A 444 0.53 -22.92 15.10
CA ALA A 444 0.82 -24.26 14.61
C ALA A 444 1.19 -25.22 15.75
N THR A 445 1.85 -24.73 16.81
CA THR A 445 2.07 -25.46 18.07
C THR A 445 1.65 -24.64 19.29
N PRO A 446 0.34 -24.62 19.65
CA PRO A 446 -0.20 -23.82 20.75
C PRO A 446 0.48 -24.08 22.11
N PRO A 447 0.84 -23.03 22.87
CA PRO A 447 1.38 -23.18 24.21
C PRO A 447 0.30 -23.67 25.19
N THR A 448 0.70 -24.46 26.19
CA THR A 448 -0.21 -24.92 27.26
C THR A 448 -0.76 -23.76 28.13
N SER A 449 -0.15 -22.58 28.09
CA SER A 449 -0.74 -21.31 28.56
C SER A 449 -0.12 -20.16 27.76
N TRP A 450 -0.97 -19.36 27.13
CA TRP A 450 -0.63 -18.13 26.43
C TRP A 450 -0.16 -17.05 27.40
N ARG A 451 -0.77 -16.96 28.59
CA ARG A 451 -0.27 -16.09 29.67
C ARG A 451 1.19 -16.39 30.02
N ALA A 452 1.49 -17.68 30.18
CA ALA A 452 2.82 -18.13 30.56
C ALA A 452 3.85 -17.90 29.45
N LEU A 453 3.46 -18.03 28.17
CA LEU A 453 4.31 -17.67 27.03
C LEU A 453 4.54 -16.15 26.96
N TYR A 454 3.50 -15.34 27.04
CA TYR A 454 3.56 -13.87 26.99
C TYR A 454 4.52 -13.30 28.04
N LEU A 455 4.42 -13.76 29.29
CA LEU A 455 5.31 -13.36 30.39
C LEU A 455 6.75 -13.85 30.16
N SER A 456 6.92 -15.07 29.63
CA SER A 456 8.24 -15.63 29.32
C SER A 456 8.95 -14.84 28.19
N LEU A 457 8.22 -14.38 27.18
CA LEU A 457 8.74 -13.51 26.12
C LEU A 457 9.19 -12.15 26.68
N HIS A 458 8.37 -11.54 27.53
CA HIS A 458 8.71 -10.27 28.19
C HIS A 458 9.97 -10.36 29.09
N ILE A 459 10.27 -11.53 29.64
CA ILE A 459 11.43 -11.77 30.52
C ILE A 459 12.69 -12.17 29.73
N TRP A 460 12.55 -12.90 28.61
CA TRP A 460 13.69 -13.53 27.93
C TRP A 460 13.98 -13.03 26.51
N ALA A 461 13.06 -12.31 25.88
CA ALA A 461 13.09 -12.03 24.44
C ALA A 461 12.75 -10.57 24.04
N SER A 462 12.10 -9.80 24.91
CA SER A 462 11.71 -8.39 24.70
C SER A 462 12.86 -7.49 24.21
N GLU A 463 14.03 -7.55 24.83
CA GLU A 463 15.21 -6.74 24.46
C GLU A 463 16.16 -7.49 23.50
N ASN A 464 15.72 -8.59 22.86
CA ASN A 464 16.58 -9.35 21.96
C ASN A 464 16.61 -8.75 20.55
N MET A 465 17.80 -8.44 20.05
CA MET A 465 18.01 -7.86 18.72
C MET A 465 17.39 -8.67 17.56
N GLY A 466 17.38 -10.01 17.64
CA GLY A 466 16.74 -10.87 16.64
C GLY A 466 15.21 -10.77 16.66
N MET A 467 14.62 -10.58 17.84
CA MET A 467 13.18 -10.30 17.98
C MET A 467 12.85 -8.92 17.42
N GLY A 468 13.68 -7.90 17.67
CA GLY A 468 13.55 -6.57 17.09
C GLY A 468 13.59 -6.61 15.56
N ASN A 469 14.59 -7.29 14.98
CA ASN A 469 14.68 -7.42 13.51
C ASN A 469 13.52 -8.23 12.93
N ARG A 470 13.07 -9.30 13.60
CA ARG A 470 11.90 -10.07 13.17
C ARG A 470 10.61 -9.23 13.21
N SER A 471 10.42 -8.44 14.26
CA SER A 471 9.29 -7.50 14.39
C SER A 471 9.33 -6.37 13.37
N ARG A 472 10.52 -5.96 12.89
CA ARG A 472 10.70 -5.00 11.79
C ARG A 472 10.35 -5.61 10.43
N ILE A 473 10.75 -6.86 10.19
CA ILE A 473 10.59 -7.54 8.90
C ILE A 473 9.18 -8.12 8.70
N TRP A 474 8.48 -8.46 9.78
CA TRP A 474 7.17 -9.12 9.68
C TRP A 474 6.07 -8.32 8.98
N PRO A 475 5.90 -6.99 9.18
CA PRO A 475 4.99 -6.18 8.37
C PRO A 475 5.26 -6.29 6.87
N LEU A 476 6.53 -6.37 6.46
CA LEU A 476 6.92 -6.55 5.06
C LEU A 476 6.47 -7.92 4.51
N VAL A 477 6.47 -8.96 5.34
CA VAL A 477 5.93 -10.29 4.99
C VAL A 477 4.41 -10.22 4.84
N GLN A 478 3.71 -9.54 5.75
CA GLN A 478 2.26 -9.34 5.70
C GLN A 478 1.84 -8.54 4.45
N ASP A 479 2.58 -7.49 4.09
CA ASP A 479 2.34 -6.69 2.88
C ASP A 479 2.54 -7.51 1.59
N PHE A 480 3.51 -8.42 1.57
CA PHE A 480 3.68 -9.36 0.47
C PHE A 480 2.57 -10.40 0.41
N TYR A 481 2.11 -10.94 1.54
CA TYR A 481 0.94 -11.83 1.56
C TYR A 481 -0.32 -11.09 1.06
N ARG A 482 -0.54 -9.83 1.46
CA ARG A 482 -1.68 -9.00 0.99
C ARG A 482 -1.58 -8.71 -0.51
N THR A 483 -0.39 -8.38 -1.01
CA THR A 483 -0.18 -8.07 -2.44
C THR A 483 -0.29 -9.32 -3.31
N LEU A 484 0.44 -10.39 -2.99
CA LEU A 484 0.41 -11.65 -3.74
C LEU A 484 -0.95 -12.36 -3.66
N GLY A 485 -1.68 -12.18 -2.54
CA GLY A 485 -3.06 -12.63 -2.38
C GLY A 485 -4.00 -11.96 -3.38
N GLN A 486 -3.91 -10.64 -3.56
CA GLN A 486 -4.69 -9.89 -4.56
C GLN A 486 -4.36 -10.25 -6.02
N MET A 487 -3.14 -10.74 -6.29
CA MET A 487 -2.71 -11.24 -7.61
C MET A 487 -3.17 -12.68 -7.90
N LYS A 488 -3.59 -13.43 -6.88
CA LYS A 488 -3.86 -14.87 -7.00
C LYS A 488 -5.14 -15.11 -7.81
N ASP A 489 -5.06 -15.98 -8.81
CA ASP A 489 -6.19 -16.35 -9.68
C ASP A 489 -6.83 -15.16 -10.45
N VAL A 490 -6.10 -14.04 -10.65
CA VAL A 490 -6.55 -12.85 -11.39
C VAL A 490 -5.76 -12.64 -12.69
N ASP A 491 -6.38 -12.94 -13.83
CA ASP A 491 -5.83 -12.69 -15.15
C ASP A 491 -5.96 -11.22 -15.62
N CYS A 492 -5.05 -10.82 -16.52
CA CYS A 492 -5.10 -9.53 -17.20
C CYS A 492 -5.98 -9.63 -18.47
N VAL A 493 -7.24 -9.22 -18.38
CA VAL A 493 -8.26 -9.39 -19.43
C VAL A 493 -8.28 -8.25 -20.47
N GLY A 494 -8.96 -8.48 -21.59
CA GLY A 494 -9.01 -7.60 -22.77
C GLY A 494 -8.29 -8.19 -23.98
N ASN A 495 -8.43 -7.58 -25.16
CA ASN A 495 -7.79 -8.07 -26.39
C ASN A 495 -6.28 -7.82 -26.33
N PRO A 496 -5.40 -8.85 -26.37
CA PRO A 496 -3.96 -8.66 -26.20
C PRO A 496 -3.32 -7.84 -27.32
N ILE A 497 -2.37 -6.99 -26.93
CA ILE A 497 -1.41 -6.30 -27.80
C ILE A 497 -0.01 -6.81 -27.47
N ASN A 498 0.86 -6.89 -28.49
CA ASN A 498 2.24 -7.33 -28.38
C ASN A 498 3.02 -6.44 -27.40
N THR A 499 3.73 -7.08 -26.48
CA THR A 499 4.76 -6.44 -25.65
C THR A 499 6.02 -7.28 -25.68
N ILE A 500 7.12 -6.71 -25.20
CA ILE A 500 8.40 -7.43 -25.00
C ILE A 500 8.26 -8.62 -24.02
N PHE A 501 7.23 -8.62 -23.17
CA PHE A 501 6.94 -9.67 -22.20
C PHE A 501 5.83 -10.64 -22.65
N GLU A 502 5.02 -10.28 -23.66
CA GLU A 502 4.08 -11.18 -24.34
C GLU A 502 4.35 -11.22 -25.88
N PRO A 503 5.59 -11.51 -26.33
CA PRO A 503 6.00 -11.40 -27.74
C PRO A 503 5.32 -12.40 -28.69
N GLN A 504 4.66 -13.43 -28.13
CA GLN A 504 3.83 -14.38 -28.86
C GLN A 504 2.52 -13.79 -29.40
N VAL A 505 2.10 -12.61 -28.92
CA VAL A 505 0.88 -11.94 -29.37
C VAL A 505 1.10 -11.31 -30.75
N PRO A 506 0.32 -11.66 -31.79
CA PRO A 506 0.58 -11.21 -33.17
C PRO A 506 0.04 -9.80 -33.48
N ASN A 507 -0.72 -9.19 -32.56
CA ASN A 507 -1.30 -7.86 -32.71
C ASN A 507 -0.26 -6.78 -32.32
N PRO A 508 0.27 -5.95 -33.24
CA PRO A 508 1.25 -4.92 -32.90
C PRO A 508 0.64 -3.73 -32.14
N GLY A 509 -0.69 -3.64 -32.04
CA GLY A 509 -1.39 -2.47 -31.52
C GLY A 509 -1.48 -1.31 -32.53
N PRO A 510 -2.18 -0.22 -32.16
CA PRO A 510 -2.25 1.00 -32.95
C PRO A 510 -0.93 1.79 -32.90
N GLN A 511 -0.78 2.76 -33.82
CA GLN A 511 0.35 3.69 -33.79
C GLN A 511 0.17 4.70 -32.65
N ARG A 512 1.26 5.09 -31.96
CA ARG A 512 1.20 6.06 -30.84
C ARG A 512 0.62 7.42 -31.28
N GLU A 513 0.86 7.81 -32.53
CA GLU A 513 0.30 9.01 -33.16
C GLU A 513 -1.23 8.95 -33.38
N SER A 514 -1.82 7.74 -33.42
CA SER A 514 -3.27 7.51 -33.51
C SER A 514 -3.96 7.38 -32.15
N LEU A 515 -3.28 7.76 -31.06
CA LEU A 515 -3.78 7.72 -29.70
C LEU A 515 -3.66 9.08 -29.00
N ILE A 516 -4.55 9.29 -28.02
CA ILE A 516 -4.38 10.25 -26.93
C ILE A 516 -4.08 9.41 -25.70
N THR A 517 -2.97 9.66 -25.01
CA THR A 517 -2.43 8.79 -23.94
C THR A 517 -2.11 9.60 -22.69
N ALA A 518 -2.47 9.05 -21.54
CA ALA A 518 -2.01 9.50 -20.23
C ALA A 518 -1.13 8.40 -19.64
N GLU A 519 0.08 8.77 -19.25
CA GLU A 519 1.07 7.90 -18.62
C GLU A 519 2.08 8.78 -17.87
N ARG A 520 2.84 8.18 -16.94
CA ARG A 520 3.88 8.89 -16.20
C ARG A 520 5.04 7.93 -15.88
N TYR A 521 6.26 8.43 -16.08
CA TYR A 521 7.56 7.74 -15.92
C TYR A 521 7.56 6.27 -16.39
N ILE A 522 7.16 6.03 -17.64
CA ILE A 522 7.23 4.70 -18.27
C ILE A 522 8.66 4.40 -18.74
N PHE A 523 9.28 3.38 -18.16
CA PHE A 523 10.64 2.95 -18.50
C PHE A 523 10.64 1.86 -19.59
N GLU A 524 11.40 2.10 -20.66
CA GLU A 524 11.61 1.14 -21.74
C GLU A 524 12.42 -0.09 -21.29
N PRO A 525 12.08 -1.33 -21.72
CA PRO A 525 12.94 -2.48 -21.49
C PRO A 525 14.31 -2.31 -22.16
N GLY A 526 15.38 -2.62 -21.43
CA GLY A 526 16.76 -2.33 -21.81
C GLY A 526 17.38 -1.13 -21.09
N THR A 527 16.61 -0.32 -20.36
CA THR A 527 17.14 0.69 -19.44
C THR A 527 17.24 0.17 -18.00
N HIS A 528 17.98 0.91 -17.15
CA HIS A 528 17.81 0.83 -15.69
C HIS A 528 16.41 1.35 -15.35
N PHE A 529 15.68 0.67 -14.47
CA PHE A 529 14.32 1.02 -14.08
C PHE A 529 14.33 1.49 -12.62
N MET A 530 14.65 2.77 -12.43
CA MET A 530 15.04 3.29 -11.11
C MET A 530 13.86 3.85 -10.30
N GLY A 531 12.81 4.32 -10.97
CA GLY A 531 11.52 4.72 -10.38
C GLY A 531 10.40 4.56 -11.41
N GLY A 532 9.22 5.10 -11.13
CA GLY A 532 8.11 5.15 -12.09
C GLY A 532 7.44 3.79 -12.35
N SER A 533 7.20 3.45 -13.62
CA SER A 533 6.48 2.24 -14.01
C SER A 533 7.05 1.55 -15.25
N ARG A 534 6.75 0.25 -15.42
CA ARG A 534 7.17 -0.57 -16.56
C ARG A 534 5.98 -1.33 -17.14
N VAL A 535 5.83 -1.28 -18.47
CA VAL A 535 4.78 -2.01 -19.19
C VAL A 535 5.17 -3.48 -19.34
N LEU A 536 4.40 -4.36 -18.70
CA LEU A 536 4.48 -5.81 -18.90
C LEU A 536 3.43 -6.26 -19.93
N ARG A 537 2.20 -5.77 -19.81
CA ARG A 537 1.05 -6.21 -20.62
C ARG A 537 0.34 -5.02 -21.27
N ALA A 538 -0.18 -5.23 -22.48
CA ALA A 538 -1.04 -4.28 -23.17
C ALA A 538 -2.34 -4.98 -23.61
N ARG A 539 -3.46 -4.30 -23.40
CA ARG A 539 -4.82 -4.81 -23.65
C ARG A 539 -5.65 -3.75 -24.36
N SER A 540 -6.65 -4.17 -25.12
CA SER A 540 -7.51 -3.29 -25.91
C SER A 540 -8.98 -3.70 -25.88
N ALA A 541 -9.85 -2.70 -26.10
CA ALA A 541 -11.30 -2.81 -26.19
C ALA A 541 -11.76 -1.95 -27.38
N GLU A 542 -12.66 -2.48 -28.23
CA GLU A 542 -13.04 -1.87 -29.52
C GLU A 542 -14.57 -1.78 -29.63
N SER A 543 -15.12 -0.57 -29.77
CA SER A 543 -16.57 -0.36 -29.96
C SER A 543 -16.89 0.15 -31.38
N PRO A 544 -17.50 -0.67 -32.25
CA PRO A 544 -17.85 -0.29 -33.62
C PRO A 544 -18.91 0.83 -33.77
N GLN A 545 -19.52 1.31 -32.68
CA GLN A 545 -20.54 2.38 -32.69
C GLN A 545 -20.23 3.52 -31.70
N HIS A 546 -18.95 3.66 -31.34
CA HIS A 546 -18.44 4.39 -30.18
C HIS A 546 -18.89 3.80 -28.84
N LEU A 547 -18.09 4.02 -27.79
CA LEU A 547 -18.29 3.42 -26.49
C LEU A 547 -19.48 4.07 -25.78
N LYS A 548 -20.57 3.30 -25.65
CA LYS A 548 -21.80 3.63 -24.93
C LYS A 548 -21.82 2.92 -23.60
N ILE A 549 -22.03 3.67 -22.52
CA ILE A 549 -21.93 3.15 -21.15
C ILE A 549 -23.14 3.61 -20.35
N MET A 550 -23.72 2.67 -19.61
CA MET A 550 -24.68 2.90 -18.55
C MET A 550 -24.00 2.82 -17.17
N LEU A 551 -23.05 1.88 -17.03
CA LEU A 551 -22.26 1.66 -15.81
C LEU A 551 -20.80 1.41 -16.16
N MET A 552 -19.90 2.21 -15.61
CA MET A 552 -18.46 1.94 -15.58
C MET A 552 -18.10 1.44 -14.17
N SER A 553 -17.20 0.46 -14.07
CA SER A 553 -16.74 -0.08 -12.79
C SER A 553 -15.21 -0.18 -12.77
N VAL A 554 -14.61 0.10 -11.61
CA VAL A 554 -13.15 0.24 -11.45
C VAL A 554 -12.66 -0.72 -10.36
N SER A 555 -11.77 -1.63 -10.73
CA SER A 555 -11.11 -2.57 -9.81
C SER A 555 -9.85 -1.92 -9.27
N PHE A 556 -9.67 -1.90 -7.95
CA PHE A 556 -8.49 -1.33 -7.29
C PHE A 556 -7.61 -2.42 -6.67
N ILE A 557 -6.29 -2.21 -6.66
CA ILE A 557 -5.33 -3.00 -5.90
C ILE A 557 -4.70 -2.12 -4.81
N GLU A 558 -4.54 -2.69 -3.61
CA GLU A 558 -3.83 -2.10 -2.48
C GLU A 558 -2.38 -2.57 -2.47
N THR A 559 -1.46 -1.62 -2.29
CA THR A 559 0.00 -1.80 -2.18
C THR A 559 0.53 -0.93 -1.04
N PRO A 560 1.80 -1.05 -0.61
CA PRO A 560 2.37 -0.15 0.41
C PRO A 560 2.37 1.33 -0.02
N ASP A 561 2.57 1.61 -1.31
CA ASP A 561 2.34 2.93 -1.95
C ASP A 561 0.86 3.39 -1.93
N GLY A 562 -0.05 2.58 -1.38
CA GLY A 562 -1.48 2.83 -1.30
C GLY A 562 -2.28 2.20 -2.45
N LEU A 563 -3.43 2.81 -2.76
CA LEU A 563 -4.42 2.26 -3.70
C LEU A 563 -4.16 2.70 -5.15
N PHE A 564 -4.28 1.77 -6.11
CA PHE A 564 -4.16 2.02 -7.54
C PHE A 564 -5.25 1.33 -8.36
N ILE A 565 -5.59 1.89 -9.52
CA ILE A 565 -6.47 1.25 -10.50
C ILE A 565 -5.77 0.02 -11.09
N SER A 566 -6.45 -1.13 -11.05
CA SER A 566 -5.95 -2.43 -11.52
C SER A 566 -6.68 -2.95 -12.76
N GLY A 567 -7.93 -2.56 -12.96
CA GLY A 567 -8.69 -2.91 -14.15
C GLY A 567 -10.01 -2.12 -14.26
N LEU A 568 -10.55 -2.09 -15.47
CA LEU A 568 -11.78 -1.37 -15.81
C LEU A 568 -12.83 -2.36 -16.36
N MET A 569 -14.10 -2.13 -16.09
CA MET A 569 -15.23 -2.82 -16.72
C MET A 569 -16.25 -1.79 -17.19
N PHE A 570 -16.75 -1.97 -18.40
CA PHE A 570 -17.74 -1.10 -19.04
C PHE A 570 -18.99 -1.91 -19.35
N VAL A 571 -20.18 -1.39 -19.04
CA VAL A 571 -21.47 -2.07 -19.29
C VAL A 571 -22.37 -1.19 -20.16
N GLY A 572 -22.76 -1.70 -21.32
CA GLY A 572 -23.69 -1.07 -22.24
C GLY A 572 -25.17 -1.28 -21.85
N ALA A 573 -26.06 -0.52 -22.48
CA ALA A 573 -27.50 -0.60 -22.21
C ALA A 573 -28.18 -1.93 -22.63
N ASP A 574 -27.51 -2.76 -23.43
CA ASP A 574 -27.93 -4.12 -23.77
C ASP A 574 -27.48 -5.17 -22.73
N GLY A 575 -26.71 -4.76 -21.71
CA GLY A 575 -26.13 -5.64 -20.70
C GLY A 575 -24.86 -6.38 -21.14
N VAL A 576 -24.34 -6.11 -22.34
CA VAL A 576 -23.00 -6.55 -22.74
C VAL A 576 -21.97 -5.76 -21.93
N PHE A 577 -20.92 -6.44 -21.47
CA PHE A 577 -19.83 -5.81 -20.75
C PHE A 577 -18.47 -6.19 -21.36
N GLU A 578 -17.56 -5.22 -21.39
CA GLU A 578 -16.15 -5.43 -21.71
C GLU A 578 -15.29 -5.19 -20.46
N SER A 579 -14.08 -5.71 -20.44
CA SER A 579 -13.18 -5.63 -19.28
C SER A 579 -11.72 -5.57 -19.71
N LEU A 580 -10.94 -4.72 -19.04
CA LEU A 580 -9.51 -4.49 -19.28
C LEU A 580 -8.73 -4.63 -17.97
N GLY A 581 -7.56 -5.28 -18.02
CA GLY A 581 -6.65 -5.35 -16.88
C GLY A 581 -7.03 -6.41 -15.85
N TYR A 582 -6.61 -6.22 -14.60
CA TYR A 582 -6.84 -7.13 -13.49
C TYR A 582 -8.16 -6.76 -12.78
N THR A 583 -9.20 -7.58 -12.93
CA THR A 583 -10.57 -7.24 -12.46
C THR A 583 -11.10 -8.16 -11.36
N ARG A 584 -11.17 -7.65 -10.12
CA ARG A 584 -11.82 -8.34 -8.98
C ARG A 584 -13.29 -7.94 -8.88
N LYS A 585 -14.17 -8.71 -9.53
CA LYS A 585 -15.59 -8.36 -9.75
C LYS A 585 -16.45 -8.17 -8.48
N SER A 586 -16.00 -8.66 -7.32
CA SER A 586 -16.66 -8.47 -6.01
C SER A 586 -16.38 -7.12 -5.35
N GLU A 587 -15.36 -6.39 -5.81
CA GLU A 587 -14.71 -5.28 -5.09
C GLU A 587 -14.57 -4.01 -5.95
N MET A 588 -15.34 -3.88 -7.03
CA MET A 588 -15.23 -2.74 -7.95
C MET A 588 -16.05 -1.53 -7.47
N GLU A 589 -15.48 -0.33 -7.52
CA GLU A 589 -16.24 0.92 -7.33
C GLU A 589 -17.05 1.22 -8.61
N HIS A 590 -18.25 1.79 -8.46
CA HIS A 590 -19.23 1.94 -9.53
C HIS A 590 -19.50 3.41 -9.90
N ILE A 591 -19.18 3.77 -11.15
CA ILE A 591 -19.54 5.06 -11.77
C ILE A 591 -20.82 4.84 -12.60
N THR A 592 -21.95 5.30 -12.07
CA THR A 592 -23.25 5.22 -12.77
C THR A 592 -23.47 6.49 -13.58
N LEU A 593 -23.83 6.35 -14.86
CA LEU A 593 -24.25 7.48 -15.70
C LEU A 593 -25.80 7.60 -15.68
N PRO A 594 -26.39 8.80 -15.84
CA PRO A 594 -27.84 8.99 -15.66
C PRO A 594 -28.70 8.26 -16.72
N GLU A 595 -28.18 8.09 -17.93
CA GLU A 595 -28.80 7.41 -19.06
C GLU A 595 -27.70 6.68 -19.88
N ASP A 596 -28.07 5.96 -20.95
CA ASP A 596 -27.11 5.39 -21.93
C ASP A 596 -26.43 6.49 -22.73
N GLN A 597 -25.24 6.91 -22.30
CA GLN A 597 -24.50 8.01 -22.92
C GLN A 597 -23.25 7.52 -23.64
N LYS A 598 -22.88 8.20 -24.74
CA LYS A 598 -21.57 8.00 -25.34
C LYS A 598 -20.52 8.61 -24.43
N VAL A 599 -19.46 7.85 -24.16
CA VAL A 599 -18.27 8.38 -23.49
C VAL A 599 -17.33 8.97 -24.54
N LYS A 600 -17.03 10.25 -24.34
CA LYS A 600 -16.16 11.08 -25.18
C LYS A 600 -14.70 11.00 -24.71
N GLY A 601 -14.50 10.76 -23.42
CA GLY A 601 -13.16 10.68 -22.85
C GLY A 601 -13.13 10.23 -21.39
N PHE A 602 -11.95 10.33 -20.80
CA PHE A 602 -11.75 10.13 -19.36
C PHE A 602 -11.01 11.34 -18.75
N GLU A 603 -11.28 11.63 -17.49
CA GLU A 603 -10.40 12.44 -16.65
C GLU A 603 -9.75 11.50 -15.63
N VAL A 604 -8.44 11.67 -15.41
CA VAL A 604 -7.61 10.67 -14.72
C VAL A 604 -6.63 11.35 -13.78
N ALA A 605 -6.41 10.77 -12.60
CA ALA A 605 -5.41 11.23 -11.64
C ALA A 605 -4.23 10.26 -11.62
N LEU A 606 -3.02 10.76 -11.90
CA LEU A 606 -1.80 9.97 -12.11
C LEU A 606 -0.73 10.30 -11.07
N ASP A 607 -0.27 9.24 -10.42
CA ASP A 607 0.95 9.21 -9.63
C ASP A 607 2.15 8.83 -10.51
N VAL A 608 3.38 8.96 -10.01
CA VAL A 608 4.59 8.48 -10.69
C VAL A 608 4.55 6.98 -10.96
N CYS A 609 3.87 6.22 -10.08
CA CYS A 609 3.72 4.78 -10.15
C CYS A 609 2.39 4.31 -10.81
N GLY A 610 1.56 5.20 -11.37
CA GLY A 610 0.35 4.80 -12.12
C GLY A 610 -0.94 5.48 -11.66
N PHE A 611 -2.09 4.89 -12.00
CA PHE A 611 -3.39 5.57 -11.90
C PHE A 611 -4.03 5.44 -10.51
N ARG A 612 -4.42 6.58 -9.92
CA ARG A 612 -5.03 6.68 -8.57
C ARG A 612 -6.55 6.89 -8.59
N ALA A 613 -7.07 7.54 -9.63
CA ALA A 613 -8.50 7.79 -9.80
C ALA A 613 -8.88 7.98 -11.27
N ILE A 614 -10.15 7.75 -11.60
CA ILE A 614 -10.72 7.96 -12.94
C ILE A 614 -12.17 8.45 -12.87
N ALA A 615 -12.55 9.31 -13.82
CA ALA A 615 -13.92 9.72 -14.11
C ALA A 615 -14.17 9.63 -15.63
N ALA A 616 -15.42 9.37 -16.02
CA ALA A 616 -15.84 9.37 -17.42
C ALA A 616 -16.27 10.78 -17.86
N ILE A 617 -15.93 11.17 -19.10
CA ILE A 617 -16.38 12.41 -19.73
C ILE A 617 -17.43 12.04 -20.79
N THR A 618 -18.62 12.59 -20.63
CA THR A 618 -19.79 12.30 -21.49
C THR A 618 -19.85 13.21 -22.72
N GLU A 619 -20.71 12.90 -23.68
CA GLU A 619 -20.79 13.58 -24.99
C GLU A 619 -21.12 15.08 -24.90
N ASP A 620 -21.85 15.50 -23.86
CA ASP A 620 -22.15 16.90 -23.53
C ASP A 620 -20.96 17.66 -22.88
N GLY A 621 -19.91 16.94 -22.47
CA GLY A 621 -18.74 17.48 -21.76
C GLY A 621 -18.81 17.36 -20.24
N THR A 622 -19.87 16.77 -19.66
CA THR A 622 -19.99 16.56 -18.21
C THR A 622 -19.02 15.46 -17.76
N THR A 623 -18.28 15.71 -16.66
CA THR A 623 -17.45 14.71 -15.97
C THR A 623 -18.27 13.98 -14.90
N SER A 624 -18.15 12.66 -14.82
CA SER A 624 -18.83 11.84 -13.81
C SER A 624 -18.30 12.05 -12.39
N SER A 625 -18.92 11.39 -11.41
CA SER A 625 -18.24 11.10 -10.15
C SER A 625 -16.94 10.34 -10.41
N TRP A 626 -15.89 10.68 -9.66
CA TRP A 626 -14.65 9.91 -9.62
C TRP A 626 -14.84 8.57 -8.92
N ALA A 627 -14.19 7.53 -9.42
CA ALA A 627 -13.77 6.38 -8.63
C ALA A 627 -12.31 6.59 -8.17
N GLY A 628 -11.99 6.20 -6.94
CA GLY A 628 -10.66 6.36 -6.34
C GLY A 628 -10.44 7.73 -5.66
N GLY A 629 -9.18 8.11 -5.46
CA GLY A 629 -8.78 9.36 -4.80
C GLY A 629 -8.07 10.32 -5.76
N PRO A 630 -8.75 11.36 -6.30
CA PRO A 630 -8.16 12.33 -7.24
C PRO A 630 -7.55 13.57 -6.55
N ALA A 631 -7.52 13.61 -5.22
CA ALA A 631 -6.86 14.68 -4.47
C ALA A 631 -5.34 14.54 -4.60
N ASP A 632 -4.64 15.67 -4.54
CA ASP A 632 -3.17 15.79 -4.44
C ASP A 632 -2.35 15.28 -5.65
N PHE A 633 -2.88 14.37 -6.47
CA PHE A 633 -2.26 13.84 -7.68
C PHE A 633 -2.52 14.68 -8.95
N PRO A 634 -1.52 14.83 -9.84
CA PRO A 634 -1.71 15.42 -11.17
C PRO A 634 -2.84 14.82 -11.99
N ARG A 635 -3.59 15.68 -12.70
CA ARG A 635 -4.68 15.30 -13.58
C ARG A 635 -4.29 15.34 -15.05
N GLY A 636 -4.73 14.33 -15.78
CA GLY A 636 -4.75 14.30 -17.25
C GLY A 636 -6.17 14.12 -17.77
N ARG A 637 -6.39 14.47 -19.03
CA ARG A 637 -7.67 14.35 -19.71
C ARG A 637 -7.48 13.70 -21.08
N LEU A 638 -8.35 12.75 -21.41
CA LEU A 638 -8.26 11.87 -22.58
C LEU A 638 -9.53 12.02 -23.43
N THR A 639 -9.66 13.11 -24.16
CA THR A 639 -10.90 13.48 -24.87
C THR A 639 -10.61 13.95 -26.30
N ASP A 640 -11.55 13.74 -27.22
CA ASP A 640 -11.46 14.19 -28.62
C ASP A 640 -12.87 14.60 -29.13
N VAL A 641 -13.00 15.06 -30.36
CA VAL A 641 -14.24 15.56 -30.96
C VAL A 641 -15.34 14.50 -31.15
N GLU A 642 -14.97 13.22 -31.29
CA GLU A 642 -15.89 12.08 -31.42
C GLU A 642 -15.82 11.15 -30.18
N GLY A 643 -16.78 10.23 -30.06
CA GLY A 643 -16.77 9.23 -29.00
C GLY A 643 -15.54 8.30 -29.07
N ILE A 644 -15.27 7.55 -28.00
CA ILE A 644 -14.17 6.57 -28.00
C ILE A 644 -14.54 5.39 -28.90
N SER A 645 -13.72 5.04 -29.88
CA SER A 645 -13.85 3.81 -30.69
C SER A 645 -12.91 2.70 -30.23
N LEU A 646 -11.75 3.03 -29.67
CA LEU A 646 -10.73 2.09 -29.19
C LEU A 646 -10.14 2.61 -27.87
N ILE A 647 -10.11 1.73 -26.86
CA ILE A 647 -9.28 1.93 -25.66
C ILE A 647 -8.06 1.03 -25.77
N VAL A 648 -6.89 1.57 -25.45
CA VAL A 648 -5.68 0.79 -25.13
C VAL A 648 -5.33 1.05 -23.68
N ALA A 649 -5.06 -0.02 -22.93
CA ALA A 649 -4.66 0.04 -21.53
C ALA A 649 -3.41 -0.82 -21.33
N GLN A 650 -2.40 -0.27 -20.65
CA GLN A 650 -1.13 -0.92 -20.40
C GLN A 650 -0.92 -1.09 -18.89
N PHE A 651 -0.35 -2.23 -18.52
CA PHE A 651 -0.30 -2.70 -17.15
C PHE A 651 1.09 -3.23 -16.81
N ASP A 652 1.47 -3.11 -15.53
CA ASP A 652 2.53 -3.91 -14.94
C ASP A 652 1.95 -5.28 -14.48
N ALA A 653 2.50 -5.91 -13.43
CA ALA A 653 1.93 -7.14 -12.85
C ALA A 653 0.68 -6.94 -11.98
N LEU A 654 0.31 -5.70 -11.65
CA LEU A 654 -0.64 -5.33 -10.59
C LEU A 654 -1.71 -4.33 -11.06
N LYS A 655 -1.28 -3.29 -11.80
CA LYS A 655 -1.97 -2.01 -11.93
C LYS A 655 -1.85 -1.38 -13.32
N LEU A 656 -2.74 -0.45 -13.60
CA LEU A 656 -2.78 0.37 -14.81
C LEU A 656 -1.68 1.43 -14.75
N VAL A 657 -0.84 1.49 -15.79
CA VAL A 657 0.32 2.40 -15.87
C VAL A 657 0.27 3.36 -17.07
N SER A 658 -0.44 3.00 -18.15
CA SER A 658 -0.75 3.89 -19.28
C SER A 658 -2.16 3.60 -19.80
N LEU A 659 -2.91 4.65 -20.14
CA LEU A 659 -4.28 4.56 -20.66
C LEU A 659 -4.45 5.49 -21.86
N SER A 660 -5.07 4.98 -22.92
CA SER A 660 -5.26 5.70 -24.18
C SER A 660 -6.65 5.52 -24.77
N ARG A 661 -7.10 6.55 -25.52
CA ARG A 661 -8.19 6.46 -26.51
C ARG A 661 -7.67 6.72 -27.93
N ASP A 662 -8.42 6.31 -28.94
CA ASP A 662 -8.21 6.66 -30.35
C ASP A 662 -8.20 8.17 -30.60
N ARG A 663 -7.37 8.64 -31.55
CA ARG A 663 -7.21 10.06 -31.89
C ARG A 663 -7.70 10.40 -33.29
N MET A 664 -8.51 11.46 -33.36
CA MET A 664 -9.09 12.03 -34.58
C MET A 664 -8.58 13.46 -34.82
N THR A 665 -8.39 14.25 -33.75
CA THR A 665 -7.89 15.63 -33.86
C THR A 665 -6.36 15.67 -33.96
N LYS A 666 -5.84 16.46 -34.91
CA LYS A 666 -4.40 16.54 -35.17
C LYS A 666 -3.60 17.29 -34.12
N ASN A 667 -4.14 18.39 -33.60
CA ASN A 667 -3.50 19.20 -32.56
C ASN A 667 -4.52 19.31 -31.41
N LEU A 668 -4.20 18.76 -30.25
CA LEU A 668 -5.07 18.83 -29.08
C LEU A 668 -4.90 20.19 -28.38
N GLU A 669 -5.88 20.60 -27.59
CA GLU A 669 -5.70 21.69 -26.64
C GLU A 669 -4.76 21.23 -25.52
N PRO A 670 -3.85 22.09 -25.00
CA PRO A 670 -2.91 21.70 -23.93
C PRO A 670 -3.58 21.15 -22.65
N ARG A 671 -4.87 21.46 -22.44
CA ARG A 671 -5.70 20.92 -21.34
C ARG A 671 -6.07 19.45 -21.52
N ASP A 672 -6.12 18.97 -22.75
CA ASP A 672 -6.49 17.62 -23.16
C ASP A 672 -5.25 16.79 -23.58
N SER A 673 -4.03 17.30 -23.33
CA SER A 673 -2.78 16.70 -23.81
C SER A 673 -1.56 16.82 -22.89
N LEU A 674 -1.67 17.52 -21.75
CA LEU A 674 -0.61 17.70 -20.75
C LEU A 674 -1.15 17.36 -19.35
N LEU A 675 -0.26 17.10 -18.40
CA LEU A 675 -0.60 16.88 -16.99
C LEU A 675 -0.67 18.22 -16.23
N TRP A 676 -1.63 18.35 -15.32
CA TRP A 676 -1.91 19.57 -14.55
C TRP A 676 -2.04 19.30 -13.06
N GLN A 677 -1.57 20.20 -12.20
CA GLN A 677 -1.70 20.08 -10.74
C GLN A 677 -2.10 21.44 -10.12
N PRO A 678 -3.02 21.49 -9.14
CA PRO A 678 -3.83 20.37 -8.63
C PRO A 678 -5.02 19.99 -9.53
N GLU A 679 -5.47 20.88 -10.42
CA GLU A 679 -6.62 20.66 -11.31
C GLU A 679 -6.32 21.17 -12.73
N ILE A 680 -7.12 20.71 -13.72
CA ILE A 680 -7.01 21.20 -15.10
C ILE A 680 -7.70 22.58 -15.20
N PRO A 681 -7.01 23.66 -15.62
CA PRO A 681 -7.58 25.00 -15.65
C PRO A 681 -8.80 25.12 -16.59
N SER A 682 -9.85 25.84 -16.20
CA SER A 682 -11.04 26.08 -17.04
C SER A 682 -10.67 26.57 -18.46
N PRO A 683 -11.34 26.11 -19.53
CA PRO A 683 -11.12 26.58 -20.91
C PRO A 683 -11.21 28.09 -21.11
N GLU A 684 -11.93 28.81 -20.25
CA GLU A 684 -12.12 30.26 -20.31
C GLU A 684 -10.88 31.07 -19.87
N LEU A 685 -9.90 30.41 -19.25
CA LEU A 685 -8.68 31.04 -18.73
C LEU A 685 -7.62 31.18 -19.82
N PHE A 686 -7.01 32.35 -19.94
CA PHE A 686 -5.82 32.56 -20.75
C PHE A 686 -4.59 32.10 -19.98
N LEU A 687 -3.76 31.30 -20.65
CA LEU A 687 -2.52 30.74 -20.12
C LEU A 687 -1.37 31.27 -20.98
N ASP A 688 -0.55 32.14 -20.39
CA ASP A 688 0.45 32.94 -21.09
C ASP A 688 1.82 32.82 -20.40
N GLY A 689 2.74 32.07 -21.00
CA GLY A 689 4.07 31.81 -20.42
C GLY A 689 5.23 32.14 -21.36
N ILE A 690 6.45 32.03 -20.82
CA ILE A 690 7.71 32.25 -21.55
C ILE A 690 7.77 31.37 -22.80
N LEU A 691 7.32 30.12 -22.67
CA LEU A 691 7.33 29.11 -23.72
C LEU A 691 5.90 28.61 -23.99
N PRO A 692 5.53 28.36 -25.26
CA PRO A 692 4.19 27.87 -25.59
C PRO A 692 3.97 26.46 -25.02
N LEU A 693 2.77 26.24 -24.48
CA LEU A 693 2.32 24.92 -24.06
C LEU A 693 1.89 24.12 -25.29
N ASN A 694 2.55 22.98 -25.55
CA ASN A 694 2.23 22.10 -26.67
C ASN A 694 2.60 20.62 -26.39
N GLU A 695 2.05 19.71 -27.19
CA GLU A 695 2.28 18.26 -27.08
C GLU A 695 3.75 17.83 -27.22
N GLU A 696 4.54 18.57 -28.00
CA GLU A 696 5.98 18.32 -28.19
C GLU A 696 6.80 18.54 -26.90
N ARG A 697 6.17 19.10 -25.87
CA ARG A 697 6.70 19.36 -24.51
C ARG A 697 5.93 18.59 -23.43
N ASN A 698 5.21 17.52 -23.80
CA ASN A 698 4.55 16.63 -22.87
C ASN A 698 5.59 15.80 -22.10
N SER A 699 6.06 16.36 -20.98
CA SER A 699 6.99 15.71 -20.07
C SER A 699 6.26 14.97 -18.96
N ASN A 700 6.98 14.08 -18.27
CA ASN A 700 6.51 13.37 -17.08
C ASN A 700 6.32 14.28 -15.84
N VAL A 701 6.57 15.59 -16.00
CA VAL A 701 6.44 16.64 -14.99
C VAL A 701 5.16 17.44 -15.25
N PRO A 702 4.24 17.53 -14.28
CA PRO A 702 2.99 18.28 -14.45
C PRO A 702 3.22 19.79 -14.53
N ILE A 703 2.27 20.50 -15.14
CA ILE A 703 2.15 21.94 -15.02
C ILE A 703 1.49 22.25 -13.68
N THR A 704 2.26 22.80 -12.75
CA THR A 704 1.75 23.25 -11.45
C THR A 704 1.10 24.62 -11.61
N THR A 705 -0.05 24.80 -10.99
CA THR A 705 -0.85 26.04 -11.05
C THR A 705 -1.11 26.56 -9.65
N VAL A 706 -0.99 27.88 -9.47
CA VAL A 706 -1.35 28.58 -8.25
C VAL A 706 -2.34 29.68 -8.57
N PHE A 707 -3.46 29.70 -7.84
CA PHE A 707 -4.46 30.76 -7.92
C PHE A 707 -4.34 31.66 -6.71
N PHE A 708 -4.23 32.97 -6.94
CA PHE A 708 -4.11 33.97 -5.88
C PHE A 708 -5.41 34.10 -5.08
N GLY A 709 -6.54 33.68 -5.67
CA GLY A 709 -7.86 33.71 -5.04
C GLY A 709 -8.91 32.92 -5.84
N GLU A 710 -10.17 33.05 -5.46
CA GLU A 710 -11.30 32.64 -6.29
C GLU A 710 -11.42 33.52 -7.56
N ASN A 711 -12.30 33.13 -8.50
CA ASN A 711 -12.49 33.80 -9.79
C ASN A 711 -12.89 35.29 -9.70
N ASP A 712 -13.39 35.77 -8.54
CA ASP A 712 -13.65 37.19 -8.33
C ASP A 712 -12.40 38.03 -7.99
N GLY A 713 -11.27 37.36 -7.74
CA GLY A 713 -9.97 37.95 -7.52
C GLY A 713 -9.87 38.87 -6.30
N ARG A 714 -10.76 38.76 -5.30
CA ARG A 714 -10.71 39.58 -4.06
C ARG A 714 -9.37 39.55 -3.35
N TYR A 715 -8.62 38.45 -3.51
CA TYR A 715 -7.35 38.21 -2.83
C TYR A 715 -6.15 38.87 -3.51
N ILE A 716 -6.22 39.24 -4.80
CA ILE A 716 -5.15 40.00 -5.48
C ILE A 716 -4.93 41.34 -4.75
N ARG A 717 -6.03 42.02 -4.40
CA ARG A 717 -6.07 43.26 -3.59
C ARG A 717 -5.73 43.07 -2.11
N GLN A 718 -5.39 41.85 -1.72
CA GLN A 718 -4.90 41.50 -0.39
C GLN A 718 -3.44 41.05 -0.43
N MET A 719 -2.81 40.93 -1.61
CA MET A 719 -1.40 40.59 -1.73
C MET A 719 -0.54 41.73 -1.14
N THR A 720 0.39 41.36 -0.27
CA THR A 720 1.27 42.29 0.47
C THR A 720 2.73 42.15 0.08
N ALA A 721 3.15 40.95 -0.34
CA ALA A 721 4.50 40.70 -0.84
C ALA A 721 4.54 39.49 -1.79
N ILE A 722 5.60 39.43 -2.59
CA ILE A 722 6.02 38.22 -3.29
C ILE A 722 7.45 37.93 -2.85
N SER A 723 7.72 36.69 -2.43
CA SER A 723 9.05 36.22 -2.06
C SER A 723 9.49 35.07 -2.96
N THR A 724 10.77 35.06 -3.32
CA THR A 724 11.37 34.17 -4.33
C THR A 724 12.56 33.45 -3.70
N HIS A 725 12.55 32.12 -3.68
CA HIS A 725 13.75 31.36 -3.31
C HIS A 725 14.65 31.25 -4.55
N ILE A 726 15.96 31.36 -4.30
CA ILE A 726 16.99 31.28 -5.33
C ILE A 726 18.00 30.25 -4.85
N HIS A 727 18.19 29.17 -5.61
CA HIS A 727 19.19 28.16 -5.33
C HIS A 727 20.45 28.33 -6.20
N ASP A 728 21.61 27.93 -5.66
CA ASP A 728 22.92 28.02 -6.34
C ASP A 728 23.13 29.41 -6.98
N TRP A 729 22.92 30.43 -6.14
CA TRP A 729 23.01 31.87 -6.43
C TRP A 729 22.16 32.42 -7.59
N CYS A 730 21.41 31.63 -8.35
CA CYS A 730 20.68 32.13 -9.51
C CYS A 730 19.43 31.36 -9.94
N HIS A 731 19.33 30.05 -9.71
CA HIS A 731 18.22 29.25 -10.20
C HIS A 731 16.94 29.56 -9.42
N VAL A 732 15.89 29.97 -10.13
CA VAL A 732 14.60 30.28 -9.52
C VAL A 732 13.75 29.00 -9.48
N ASP A 733 13.46 28.54 -8.26
CA ASP A 733 12.80 27.26 -7.97
C ASP A 733 11.47 27.42 -7.22
N ARG A 734 11.27 28.52 -6.48
CA ARG A 734 10.04 28.80 -5.71
C ARG A 734 9.60 30.27 -5.76
N LEU A 735 8.29 30.48 -5.86
CA LEU A 735 7.61 31.76 -5.65
C LEU A 735 6.53 31.57 -4.56
N ASN A 736 6.63 32.33 -3.47
CA ASN A 736 5.55 32.46 -2.48
C ASN A 736 4.83 33.79 -2.69
N PHE A 737 3.52 33.79 -2.43
CA PHE A 737 2.66 34.96 -2.52
C PHE A 737 2.01 35.17 -1.15
N GLU A 738 2.25 36.33 -0.55
CA GLU A 738 1.88 36.68 0.82
C GLU A 738 0.70 37.65 0.81
N PHE A 739 -0.24 37.49 1.74
CA PHE A 739 -1.51 38.23 1.77
C PHE A 739 -1.80 38.79 3.17
N MET A 740 -2.67 39.81 3.25
CA MET A 740 -3.13 40.44 4.50
C MET A 740 -3.83 39.48 5.50
N ASP A 741 -4.15 38.25 5.09
CA ASP A 741 -4.62 37.17 5.94
C ASP A 741 -3.54 36.07 5.96
N ASP A 742 -2.79 35.98 7.06
CA ASP A 742 -1.67 35.04 7.25
C ASP A 742 -2.07 33.56 7.07
N SER A 743 -3.38 33.23 7.09
CA SER A 743 -3.87 31.87 6.82
C SER A 743 -3.87 31.50 5.33
N ILE A 744 -3.71 32.49 4.43
CA ILE A 744 -3.71 32.32 2.98
C ILE A 744 -2.28 32.20 2.48
N GLN A 745 -1.71 31.00 2.58
CA GLN A 745 -0.43 30.70 1.94
C GLN A 745 -0.65 30.23 0.49
N ARG A 746 0.13 30.76 -0.45
CA ARG A 746 0.17 30.34 -1.85
C ARG A 746 1.62 30.24 -2.30
N CYS A 747 1.95 29.13 -2.92
CA CYS A 747 3.29 28.81 -3.41
C CYS A 747 3.20 28.20 -4.81
N LEU A 748 4.25 28.42 -5.61
CA LEU A 748 4.53 27.77 -6.87
C LEU A 748 5.98 27.30 -6.82
N GLY A 749 6.25 26.03 -7.15
CA GLY A 749 7.57 25.39 -6.94
C GLY A 749 7.57 24.37 -5.79
N ASP A 750 8.71 23.70 -5.58
CA ASP A 750 8.88 22.63 -4.58
C ASP A 750 9.06 23.23 -3.16
N VAL A 751 8.17 22.84 -2.24
CA VAL A 751 8.15 23.32 -0.84
C VAL A 751 9.08 22.49 0.07
N GLU A 752 9.34 21.22 -0.26
CA GLU A 752 10.08 20.29 0.61
C GLU A 752 11.61 20.37 0.40
N TYR A 753 12.03 20.95 -0.72
CA TYR A 753 13.43 21.08 -1.15
C TYR A 753 14.43 21.62 -0.10
N GLU A 754 14.00 22.54 0.77
CA GLU A 754 14.89 23.28 1.69
C GLU A 754 15.50 22.43 2.82
N THR A 755 14.96 21.25 3.14
CA THR A 755 15.30 20.56 4.40
C THR A 755 16.42 19.53 4.33
N GLU A 756 16.65 18.85 3.18
CA GLU A 756 17.58 17.70 3.15
C GLU A 756 18.53 17.57 1.94
N GLN A 757 18.36 18.33 0.84
CA GLN A 757 18.94 17.91 -0.48
C GLN A 757 19.88 18.91 -1.18
N ALA A 758 20.17 20.09 -0.59
CA ALA A 758 20.93 21.16 -1.24
C ALA A 758 22.36 20.79 -1.74
N ASP A 759 22.98 19.73 -1.19
CA ASP A 759 24.31 19.24 -1.58
C ASP A 759 24.37 18.59 -2.99
N ARG A 760 23.23 18.34 -3.66
CA ARG A 760 23.14 17.40 -4.79
C ARG A 760 22.87 18.01 -6.17
N VAL A 761 22.37 19.24 -6.25
CA VAL A 761 22.08 19.91 -7.53
C VAL A 761 23.40 20.27 -8.25
N PRO A 762 23.45 20.30 -9.61
CA PRO A 762 24.66 20.64 -10.35
C PRO A 762 25.03 22.11 -10.16
N LEU A 763 25.93 22.36 -9.21
CA LEU A 763 26.43 23.69 -8.89
C LEU A 763 27.06 24.35 -10.13
N ARG A 764 26.43 25.44 -10.58
CA ARG A 764 26.95 26.38 -11.59
C ARG A 764 28.15 27.14 -11.05
N PHE A 765 28.18 27.40 -9.74
CA PHE A 765 29.24 28.13 -9.07
C PHE A 765 29.96 27.26 -8.02
N PRO A 766 31.31 27.28 -7.94
CA PRO A 766 32.04 26.47 -6.95
C PRO A 766 31.72 26.85 -5.50
N ASP A 767 31.60 28.15 -5.26
CA ASP A 767 30.98 28.73 -4.07
C ASP A 767 29.48 28.87 -4.39
N HIS A 768 28.61 28.32 -3.55
CA HIS A 768 27.17 28.22 -3.79
C HIS A 768 26.38 28.58 -2.52
N GLY A 769 25.09 28.83 -2.67
CA GLY A 769 24.18 29.08 -1.57
C GLY A 769 22.78 29.42 -2.04
N SER A 770 21.80 29.28 -1.15
CA SER A 770 20.45 29.80 -1.35
C SER A 770 20.30 31.23 -0.83
N SER A 771 19.47 32.03 -1.49
CA SER A 771 18.93 33.28 -0.92
C SER A 771 17.40 33.32 -1.06
N MET A 772 16.78 34.28 -0.38
CA MET A 772 15.34 34.54 -0.45
C MET A 772 15.16 36.04 -0.65
N GLU A 773 14.80 36.44 -1.87
CA GLU A 773 14.51 37.83 -2.22
C GLU A 773 13.02 38.09 -2.06
N PHE A 774 12.62 39.30 -1.66
CA PHE A 774 11.21 39.66 -1.57
C PHE A 774 10.98 41.14 -1.88
N PHE A 775 9.76 41.46 -2.34
CA PHE A 775 9.33 42.85 -2.49
C PHE A 775 7.88 43.04 -2.03
N GLU A 776 7.61 44.19 -1.42
CA GLU A 776 6.27 44.59 -0.98
C GLU A 776 5.42 45.03 -2.18
N ILE A 777 4.13 44.69 -2.19
CA ILE A 777 3.11 45.16 -3.15
C ILE A 777 1.97 45.80 -2.34
N ASP A 778 1.56 47.02 -2.71
CA ASP A 778 0.42 47.70 -2.07
C ASP A 778 -0.92 47.33 -2.77
N GLY A 779 -1.28 46.05 -2.74
CA GLY A 779 -2.51 45.54 -3.38
C GLY A 779 -3.79 46.21 -2.83
N GLY A 780 -3.73 46.70 -1.59
CA GLY A 780 -4.78 47.50 -0.95
C GLY A 780 -4.97 48.90 -1.55
N ARG A 781 -4.08 49.35 -2.45
CA ARG A 781 -4.18 50.60 -3.23
C ARG A 781 -4.17 50.38 -4.75
N ASP A 782 -4.63 49.21 -5.19
CA ASP A 782 -4.68 48.83 -6.60
C ASP A 782 -3.29 48.73 -7.29
N GLU A 783 -2.19 48.52 -6.54
CA GLU A 783 -0.91 48.09 -7.14
C GLU A 783 -1.01 46.60 -7.51
N GLU A 784 -0.91 46.29 -8.81
CA GLU A 784 -1.10 44.93 -9.34
C GLU A 784 0.02 44.60 -10.36
N ILE A 785 0.32 43.31 -10.53
CA ILE A 785 1.29 42.81 -11.51
C ILE A 785 0.74 43.05 -12.93
N GLU A 786 1.52 43.67 -13.79
CA GLU A 786 1.18 43.90 -15.21
C GLU A 786 1.90 42.92 -16.14
N SER A 787 3.17 42.62 -15.85
CA SER A 787 3.99 41.65 -16.61
C SER A 787 5.16 41.11 -15.78
N PHE A 788 5.84 40.07 -16.27
CA PHE A 788 7.16 39.70 -15.77
C PHE A 788 8.14 39.52 -16.94
N GLU A 789 9.41 39.69 -16.66
CA GLU A 789 10.50 39.35 -17.58
C GLU A 789 11.41 38.31 -16.94
N ALA A 790 11.83 37.31 -17.72
CA ALA A 790 12.72 36.24 -17.26
C ALA A 790 13.98 36.11 -18.13
N GLN A 791 15.11 35.74 -17.51
CA GLN A 791 16.30 35.22 -18.19
C GLN A 791 16.36 33.70 -18.00
N SER A 792 16.71 32.97 -19.07
CA SER A 792 16.86 31.51 -19.03
C SER A 792 18.20 31.06 -19.60
N ASP A 793 18.82 30.06 -18.98
CA ASP A 793 20.03 29.41 -19.47
C ASP A 793 19.85 27.89 -19.49
N ASN A 794 20.21 27.26 -20.61
CA ASN A 794 19.91 25.85 -20.92
C ASN A 794 18.43 25.45 -20.66
N GLY A 795 17.52 26.43 -20.72
CA GLY A 795 16.08 26.29 -20.47
C GLY A 795 15.63 26.62 -19.04
N ILE A 796 16.52 26.64 -18.05
CA ILE A 796 16.17 26.93 -16.64
C ILE A 796 16.13 28.44 -16.41
N ILE A 797 15.15 28.95 -15.67
CA ILE A 797 15.06 30.37 -15.29
C ILE A 797 16.14 30.69 -14.24
N ILE A 798 16.98 31.69 -14.54
CA ILE A 798 18.07 32.15 -13.67
C ILE A 798 18.01 33.66 -13.36
N GLY A 799 16.98 34.34 -13.84
CA GLY A 799 16.74 35.76 -13.61
C GLY A 799 15.26 36.06 -13.77
N LEU A 800 14.67 36.84 -12.86
CA LEU A 800 13.25 37.14 -12.85
C LEU A 800 13.01 38.56 -12.31
N LYS A 801 12.16 39.33 -12.99
CA LYS A 801 11.70 40.63 -12.52
C LYS A 801 10.22 40.84 -12.84
N PHE A 802 9.50 41.42 -11.89
CA PHE A 802 8.09 41.76 -12.04
C PHE A 802 7.93 43.24 -12.40
N ASN A 803 7.03 43.53 -13.33
CA ASN A 803 6.63 44.88 -13.71
C ASN A 803 5.21 45.13 -13.19
N LEU A 804 5.04 46.19 -12.41
CA LEU A 804 3.77 46.58 -11.78
C LEU A 804 3.13 47.75 -12.52
N ASN A 805 1.80 47.82 -12.49
CA ASN A 805 0.99 48.88 -13.10
C ASN A 805 1.36 50.31 -12.64
N THR A 806 2.07 50.45 -11.51
CA THR A 806 2.65 51.69 -10.98
C THR A 806 3.88 52.19 -11.75
N ASN A 807 4.30 51.52 -12.84
CA ASN A 807 5.59 51.71 -13.54
C ASN A 807 6.81 51.39 -12.64
N ARG A 808 6.61 50.49 -11.68
CA ARG A 808 7.64 49.96 -10.78
C ARG A 808 8.09 48.59 -11.29
N THR A 809 9.39 48.40 -11.41
CA THR A 809 10.00 47.11 -11.80
C THR A 809 10.86 46.63 -10.66
N GLU A 810 10.60 45.42 -10.16
CA GLU A 810 11.33 44.81 -9.04
C GLU A 810 12.07 43.56 -9.51
N LEU A 811 13.38 43.51 -9.26
CA LEU A 811 14.23 42.37 -9.56
C LEU A 811 14.18 41.38 -8.38
N VAL A 812 13.72 40.16 -8.63
CA VAL A 812 13.60 39.08 -7.62
C VAL A 812 14.56 37.93 -7.90
N SER A 813 15.69 38.28 -8.52
CA SER A 813 16.85 37.42 -8.74
C SER A 813 18.12 38.17 -8.32
N ASN A 814 19.19 37.43 -8.03
CA ASN A 814 20.45 37.93 -7.46
C ASN A 814 20.87 39.35 -7.94
N SER A 815 21.08 40.25 -6.96
CA SER A 815 21.25 41.70 -7.16
C SER A 815 22.52 42.13 -7.88
N ASP A 816 23.58 41.33 -7.81
CA ASP A 816 24.93 41.85 -8.02
C ASP A 816 25.32 42.03 -9.50
N SER A 817 24.68 41.27 -10.40
CA SER A 817 24.54 41.60 -11.82
C SER A 817 23.50 40.68 -12.47
N PRO A 818 22.59 41.17 -13.32
CA PRO A 818 21.88 40.31 -14.25
C PRO A 818 22.88 39.63 -15.21
N PHE A 819 22.51 38.48 -15.75
CA PHE A 819 23.36 37.74 -16.70
C PHE A 819 23.40 38.45 -18.06
N ASP A 820 24.46 38.21 -18.85
CA ASP A 820 24.55 38.67 -20.25
C ASP A 820 23.71 37.76 -21.18
N LEU A 821 22.40 37.76 -20.93
CA LEU A 821 21.38 36.92 -21.56
C LEU A 821 20.13 37.75 -21.89
N PRO A 822 19.38 37.40 -22.95
CA PRO A 822 18.17 38.11 -23.30
C PRO A 822 17.08 37.95 -22.22
N TRP A 823 16.43 39.05 -21.87
CA TRP A 823 15.18 39.04 -21.10
C TRP A 823 14.00 38.73 -22.03
N THR A 824 13.16 37.78 -21.63
CA THR A 824 11.91 37.44 -22.31
C THR A 824 10.73 37.99 -21.51
N ASN A 825 9.99 38.94 -22.08
CA ASN A 825 8.81 39.55 -21.46
C ASN A 825 7.56 38.67 -21.67
N VAL A 826 6.78 38.48 -20.60
CA VAL A 826 5.50 37.79 -20.60
C VAL A 826 4.42 38.76 -20.12
N THR A 827 3.44 39.01 -20.98
CA THR A 827 2.28 39.87 -20.73
C THR A 827 1.01 39.04 -20.92
N PRO A 828 0.03 39.08 -20.00
CA PRO A 828 -1.21 38.30 -20.13
C PRO A 828 -2.06 38.78 -21.32
N ARG A 829 -2.80 37.85 -21.94
CA ARG A 829 -3.87 38.16 -22.91
C ARG A 829 -5.18 38.56 -22.24
N GLY A 830 -5.46 38.02 -21.06
CA GLY A 830 -6.59 38.45 -20.23
C GLY A 830 -6.31 39.79 -19.57
N LYS A 831 -7.35 40.61 -19.40
CA LYS A 831 -7.26 41.91 -18.71
C LYS A 831 -6.78 41.81 -17.26
N ARG A 832 -7.07 40.69 -16.58
CA ARG A 832 -6.84 40.53 -15.13
C ARG A 832 -6.13 39.22 -14.83
N ILE A 833 -5.00 39.28 -14.13
CA ILE A 833 -4.23 38.12 -13.68
C ILE A 833 -4.90 37.56 -12.41
N ILE A 834 -5.15 36.25 -12.36
CA ILE A 834 -5.75 35.57 -11.19
C ILE A 834 -4.83 34.50 -10.58
N GLY A 835 -3.70 34.20 -11.23
CA GLY A 835 -2.75 33.20 -10.78
C GLY A 835 -1.54 33.09 -11.70
N MET A 836 -0.69 32.11 -11.42
CA MET A 836 0.48 31.76 -12.22
C MET A 836 0.58 30.24 -12.39
N PHE A 837 1.33 29.80 -13.40
CA PHE A 837 1.69 28.41 -13.60
C PHE A 837 3.19 28.26 -13.85
N SER A 838 3.74 27.09 -13.52
CA SER A 838 5.09 26.69 -13.88
C SER A 838 5.12 25.29 -14.46
N GLN A 839 6.16 25.00 -15.24
CA GLN A 839 6.50 23.65 -15.69
C GLN A 839 8.00 23.44 -15.49
N GLY A 840 8.37 22.28 -14.96
CA GLY A 840 9.76 21.86 -14.90
C GLY A 840 10.31 21.40 -16.26
N ALA A 841 11.63 21.26 -16.35
CA ALA A 841 12.26 20.55 -17.47
C ALA A 841 12.13 19.02 -17.28
N GLU A 842 12.49 18.24 -18.30
CA GLU A 842 12.60 16.78 -18.23
C GLU A 842 14.06 16.31 -18.19
N ASN A 843 14.92 17.09 -17.55
CA ASN A 843 16.31 16.75 -17.29
C ASN A 843 16.49 16.41 -15.80
N ARG A 844 17.68 16.03 -15.36
CA ARG A 844 17.88 15.42 -14.03
C ARG A 844 17.53 16.29 -12.80
N TRP A 845 17.19 17.57 -12.99
CA TRP A 845 16.81 18.48 -11.90
C TRP A 845 15.69 19.43 -12.36
N GLY A 846 14.96 19.00 -13.38
CA GLY A 846 14.03 19.81 -14.14
C GLY A 846 12.72 20.05 -13.44
N ALA A 847 12.16 19.05 -12.75
CA ALA A 847 10.90 19.16 -12.02
C ALA A 847 10.96 20.15 -10.85
N LYS A 848 12.15 20.32 -10.25
CA LYS A 848 12.38 21.18 -9.08
C LYS A 848 12.81 22.61 -9.43
N THR A 849 12.96 22.96 -10.71
CA THR A 849 13.34 24.31 -11.17
C THR A 849 12.40 24.81 -12.26
N PHE A 850 12.19 26.12 -12.39
CA PHE A 850 11.29 26.62 -13.43
C PHE A 850 11.97 26.58 -14.81
N HIS A 851 11.37 25.83 -15.74
CA HIS A 851 11.74 25.81 -17.16
C HIS A 851 10.70 26.56 -18.03
N ASN A 852 9.44 26.53 -17.60
CA ASN A 852 8.42 27.46 -18.06
C ASN A 852 7.76 28.12 -16.85
N LEU A 853 7.37 29.38 -17.01
CA LEU A 853 6.62 30.17 -16.05
C LEU A 853 5.61 31.00 -16.84
N GLY A 854 4.44 31.28 -16.28
CA GLY A 854 3.41 32.06 -16.95
C GLY A 854 2.27 32.52 -16.06
N PHE A 855 1.43 33.38 -16.60
CA PHE A 855 0.22 33.89 -15.96
C PHE A 855 -1.01 33.07 -16.32
N ILE A 856 -1.93 33.02 -15.36
CA ILE A 856 -3.33 32.60 -15.53
C ILE A 856 -4.16 33.88 -15.46
N SER A 857 -4.89 34.21 -16.53
CA SER A 857 -5.64 35.48 -16.64
C SER A 857 -7.02 35.32 -17.26
N ILE A 858 -7.90 36.30 -17.02
CA ILE A 858 -9.28 36.35 -17.51
C ILE A 858 -9.59 37.68 -18.18
N ASN A 859 -10.64 37.69 -19.01
CA ASN A 859 -11.31 38.93 -19.39
C ASN A 859 -12.30 39.32 -18.29
N GLU A 860 -12.33 40.59 -17.92
CA GLU A 860 -13.45 41.13 -17.14
C GLU A 860 -14.73 41.14 -17.99
N GLU A 861 -15.86 40.85 -17.34
CA GLU A 861 -17.22 40.64 -17.87
C GLU A 861 -17.51 39.22 -18.44
N GLN A 862 -17.81 38.28 -17.54
CA GLN A 862 -19.17 37.71 -17.50
C GLN A 862 -19.80 38.10 -16.14
N GLU A 863 -20.88 38.90 -16.17
CA GLU A 863 -21.82 39.10 -15.04
C GLU A 863 -23.04 38.18 -15.22
#